data_AF-A0A7I8D656-F1
#
_entry.id   AF-A0A7I8D656-F1
#
_cell.length_a   1.000
_cell.length_b   1.000
_cell.length_c   1.000
_cell.angle_alpha   90.00
_cell.angle_beta   90.00
_cell.angle_gamma   90.00
#
_symmetry.space_group_name_H-M   'P 1'
#
loop_
_entity.id
_entity.type
_entity.pdbx_description
1 polymer ?
#
loop_
_entity_poly.entity_id
_entity_poly.type
_entity_poly.pdbx_seq_one_letter_code
_entity_poly.pdbx_strand_id
1 'polypeptide(L)'
;MKKVMKKVILGLLTFVLVAGITVYVQANTGINALPDANKRHAMLRLEDVGPGGNYSTLDDLGRLRAIFEYLEKEQVPFHVAVIPRWKYLQPNGTWYEKGIDDQNPDLQVKKFIELLQDAETHGAVLGMHGYTHQYGDHKMDNNNQDTGIGAEFHVKGAPQTDQVAYAADRITKSLAAFDKAGLQPGFWESPHYNDTREQEQVFRSFMGILYQPDFYSLRSLKDLNVYESENHYSRNTLGSVYIPAPLKYIHDKDNVEKVLAELPTYQGLASLYYHPFLEYPYLEPEKDSTGKPLIRDGLPVYTYKAGVQSNLQRLINGVKQQGFRWVSIHDAVPFSPAHRIDLPSGTKASDLLLGDVCGYGHADVVVRAENQIQVIQGTYKWPRNRAQEPSQVWLKRKFLPEEQLLLADMNGDQKQDLVVYNRKTGEVSAFYSNGKSFGPPVSFGELPAGLDSLQPFHMNGGGNVDLIGRQQKELNIAVNQGGKFEITNLHLPIPSDAALLVGDVSGQRLDDIIYYSPNEKTIRIYPNSGTGKILEPISIKMPFPDKKAQVLVSDTRGNGKSDLVIYYPEEGLWQILQGSANFHVQPADNMFGPWSRGTTRVGYTADFDGNGKGDIASYSEEQHTLDLALSFRGSSK
;
A
#
# COMPACT_ATOMS: atom_id res chain seq x y z
N MET A 1 -62.17 16.57 -42.74
CA MET A 1 -63.12 15.49 -42.38
C MET A 1 -62.51 14.13 -42.72
N LYS A 2 -62.14 13.32 -41.72
CA LYS A 2 -62.31 11.84 -41.70
C LYS A 2 -61.55 11.22 -40.50
N LYS A 3 -62.36 10.66 -39.60
CA LYS A 3 -62.25 9.36 -38.89
C LYS A 3 -60.96 8.98 -38.15
N VAL A 4 -61.09 8.97 -36.82
CA VAL A 4 -61.00 7.79 -35.93
C VAL A 4 -60.34 6.54 -36.53
N MET A 5 -59.19 6.13 -35.97
CA MET A 5 -58.90 4.70 -35.75
C MET A 5 -57.90 4.50 -34.60
N LYS A 6 -58.34 3.75 -33.59
CA LYS A 6 -57.59 3.23 -32.44
C LYS A 6 -56.89 1.92 -32.85
N LYS A 7 -55.70 1.70 -32.26
CA LYS A 7 -55.03 0.41 -31.97
C LYS A 7 -54.59 -0.47 -33.16
N VAL A 8 -53.27 -0.65 -33.28
CA VAL A 8 -52.50 -1.89 -33.04
C VAL A 8 -51.13 -1.68 -33.70
N ILE A 9 -50.14 -1.17 -32.95
CA ILE A 9 -48.71 -1.43 -33.18
C ILE A 9 -48.06 -1.44 -31.79
N LEU A 10 -48.41 -2.47 -31.01
CA LEU A 10 -47.64 -2.92 -29.85
C LEU A 10 -47.35 -4.38 -30.14
N GLY A 11 -46.25 -4.64 -30.83
CA GLY A 11 -45.91 -5.99 -31.29
C GLY A 11 -45.00 -6.03 -32.49
N LEU A 12 -43.91 -5.24 -32.51
CA LEU A 12 -42.79 -5.44 -33.45
C LEU A 12 -41.51 -4.68 -33.06
N LEU A 13 -41.28 -4.49 -31.75
CA LEU A 13 -40.05 -3.89 -31.22
C LEU A 13 -39.43 -4.70 -30.07
N THR A 14 -39.91 -5.92 -29.84
CA THR A 14 -39.47 -6.81 -28.76
C THR A 14 -38.75 -8.08 -29.25
N PHE A 15 -38.40 -8.17 -30.54
CA PHE A 15 -37.84 -9.42 -31.10
C PHE A 15 -36.61 -9.27 -31.98
N VAL A 16 -35.88 -8.14 -31.91
CA VAL A 16 -34.53 -8.01 -32.48
C VAL A 16 -33.47 -7.76 -31.39
N LEU A 17 -33.84 -7.81 -30.11
CA LEU A 17 -32.91 -7.59 -28.99
C LEU A 17 -32.26 -8.88 -28.44
N VAL A 18 -32.32 -10.02 -29.14
CA VAL A 18 -31.85 -11.32 -28.59
C VAL A 18 -30.88 -12.08 -29.50
N ALA A 19 -30.49 -11.56 -30.67
CA ALA A 19 -29.46 -12.22 -31.46
C ALA A 19 -28.59 -11.21 -32.23
N GLY A 20 -27.31 -11.13 -31.88
CA GLY A 20 -26.31 -10.51 -32.75
C GLY A 20 -25.70 -9.20 -32.28
N ILE A 21 -25.34 -9.10 -31.00
CA ILE A 21 -24.19 -8.28 -30.58
C ILE A 21 -23.33 -9.15 -29.69
N THR A 22 -22.65 -10.13 -30.30
CA THR A 22 -21.37 -10.61 -29.78
C THR A 22 -20.33 -9.57 -30.14
N VAL A 23 -20.45 -8.38 -29.56
CA VAL A 23 -19.31 -7.49 -29.43
C VAL A 23 -18.41 -8.17 -28.43
N TYR A 24 -17.16 -8.35 -28.85
CA TYR A 24 -16.05 -8.69 -27.97
C TYR A 24 -15.98 -7.62 -26.87
N VAL A 25 -16.75 -7.80 -25.79
CA VAL A 25 -16.59 -7.00 -24.58
C VAL A 25 -15.31 -7.53 -23.96
N GLN A 26 -14.18 -6.88 -24.25
CA GLN A 26 -13.07 -6.89 -23.31
C GLN A 26 -13.71 -6.53 -21.95
N ALA A 27 -13.73 -7.50 -21.04
CA ALA A 27 -14.30 -7.35 -19.72
C ALA A 27 -13.76 -6.06 -19.10
N ASN A 28 -14.63 -5.09 -18.83
CA ASN A 28 -14.27 -3.93 -18.02
C ASN A 28 -13.99 -4.46 -16.60
N THR A 29 -12.73 -4.81 -16.33
CA THR A 29 -12.26 -5.34 -15.03
C THR A 29 -12.10 -4.27 -13.97
N GLY A 30 -12.31 -2.99 -14.31
CA GLY A 30 -12.31 -1.87 -13.38
C GLY A 30 -13.61 -1.79 -12.56
N ILE A 31 -13.49 -1.84 -11.24
CA ILE A 31 -14.59 -1.70 -10.28
C ILE A 31 -14.27 -0.53 -9.33
N ASN A 32 -15.29 0.23 -8.94
CA ASN A 32 -15.12 1.29 -7.94
C ASN A 32 -14.85 0.64 -6.57
N ALA A 33 -13.79 1.09 -5.88
CA ALA A 33 -13.48 0.66 -4.52
C ALA A 33 -14.56 1.16 -3.55
N LEU A 34 -15.63 0.38 -3.37
CA LEU A 34 -16.71 0.60 -2.40
C LEU A 34 -16.92 2.10 -2.07
N PRO A 35 -17.50 2.88 -3.00
CA PRO A 35 -17.60 4.32 -2.86
C PRO A 35 -18.43 4.62 -1.63
N ASP A 36 -17.81 5.18 -0.61
CA ASP A 36 -18.55 5.74 0.51
C ASP A 36 -18.68 7.23 0.23
N ALA A 37 -19.86 7.60 -0.27
CA ALA A 37 -20.20 8.98 -0.55
C ALA A 37 -20.17 9.88 0.69
N ASN A 38 -20.07 9.32 1.90
CA ASN A 38 -19.99 10.05 3.16
C ASN A 38 -18.56 10.18 3.71
N LYS A 39 -17.54 9.55 3.08
CA LYS A 39 -16.13 9.58 3.54
C LYS A 39 -15.61 11.00 3.76
N ARG A 40 -16.15 11.99 3.03
CA ARG A 40 -15.74 13.41 3.09
C ARG A 40 -14.21 13.52 3.05
N HIS A 41 -13.56 12.77 2.17
CA HIS A 41 -12.10 12.78 2.01
C HIS A 41 -11.69 13.78 0.93
N ALA A 42 -10.63 14.53 1.21
CA ALA A 42 -9.97 15.42 0.27
C ALA A 42 -8.48 15.05 0.14
N MET A 43 -7.91 15.25 -1.04
CA MET A 43 -6.49 14.99 -1.31
C MET A 43 -5.89 16.14 -2.11
N LEU A 44 -4.66 16.51 -1.77
CA LEU A 44 -3.88 17.54 -2.45
C LEU A 44 -2.65 16.90 -3.08
N ARG A 45 -2.50 17.07 -4.41
CA ARG A 45 -1.25 16.81 -5.12
C ARG A 45 -0.60 18.12 -5.56
N LEU A 46 0.64 18.32 -5.16
CA LEU A 46 1.50 19.37 -5.65
C LEU A 46 2.18 18.89 -6.94
N GLU A 47 1.93 19.58 -8.04
CA GLU A 47 2.38 19.16 -9.38
C GLU A 47 3.56 19.97 -9.91
N ASP A 48 4.18 19.44 -10.96
CA ASP A 48 5.32 20.03 -11.68
C ASP A 48 6.52 20.35 -10.80
N VAL A 49 6.78 19.57 -9.75
CA VAL A 49 7.89 19.82 -8.83
C VAL A 49 9.16 19.14 -9.35
N GLY A 50 10.21 19.89 -9.68
CA GLY A 50 11.45 19.31 -10.21
C GLY A 50 12.68 20.17 -9.97
N PRO A 51 13.89 19.72 -10.34
CA PRO A 51 15.16 20.40 -10.04
C PRO A 51 15.44 21.64 -10.91
N GLY A 52 14.44 22.21 -11.57
CA GLY A 52 14.57 23.37 -12.46
C GLY A 52 13.30 24.22 -12.51
N GLY A 53 13.16 25.05 -13.54
CA GLY A 53 12.02 25.97 -13.68
C GLY A 53 11.85 26.87 -12.46
N ASN A 54 10.67 26.84 -11.84
CA ASN A 54 10.32 27.61 -10.64
C ASN A 54 11.01 27.14 -9.34
N TYR A 55 11.97 26.21 -9.42
CA TYR A 55 12.71 25.68 -8.29
C TYR A 55 14.23 25.77 -8.47
N SER A 56 14.68 26.61 -9.42
CA SER A 56 16.08 26.64 -9.90
C SER A 56 17.06 27.36 -8.97
N THR A 57 16.59 28.01 -7.90
CA THR A 57 17.43 28.75 -6.95
C THR A 57 17.21 28.31 -5.50
N LEU A 58 18.18 28.59 -4.62
CA LEU A 58 18.02 28.32 -3.18
C LEU A 58 16.86 29.12 -2.56
N ASP A 59 16.62 30.32 -3.07
CA ASP A 59 15.46 31.16 -2.70
C ASP A 59 14.14 30.45 -3.05
N ASP A 60 14.04 29.84 -4.22
CA ASP A 60 12.86 29.09 -4.63
C ASP A 60 12.64 27.86 -3.75
N LEU A 61 13.71 27.11 -3.45
CA LEU A 61 13.63 25.96 -2.54
C LEU A 61 13.25 26.38 -1.12
N GLY A 62 13.72 27.54 -0.65
CA GLY A 62 13.29 28.13 0.62
C GLY A 62 11.79 28.44 0.66
N ARG A 63 11.21 28.91 -0.46
CA ARG A 63 9.76 29.12 -0.60
C ARG A 63 9.00 27.79 -0.66
N LEU A 64 9.49 26.81 -1.43
CA LEU A 64 8.89 25.48 -1.50
C LEU A 64 8.82 24.83 -0.12
N ARG A 65 9.90 24.91 0.66
CA ARG A 65 9.92 24.46 2.06
C ARG A 65 8.85 25.13 2.91
N ALA A 66 8.68 26.45 2.80
CA ALA A 66 7.64 27.15 3.57
C ALA A 66 6.22 26.66 3.25
N ILE A 67 5.99 26.21 2.01
CA ILE A 67 4.71 25.60 1.61
C ILE A 67 4.55 24.21 2.26
N PHE A 68 5.58 23.37 2.23
CA PHE A 68 5.56 22.05 2.88
C PHE A 68 5.33 22.18 4.40
N GLU A 69 6.06 23.07 5.06
CA GLU A 69 5.91 23.33 6.50
C GLU A 69 4.55 23.93 6.85
N TYR A 70 3.97 24.74 5.97
CA TYR A 70 2.60 25.21 6.14
C TYR A 70 1.59 24.05 6.08
N LEU A 71 1.71 23.15 5.09
CA LEU A 71 0.85 21.97 4.97
C LEU A 71 0.99 21.04 6.18
N GLU A 72 2.22 20.80 6.64
CA GLU A 72 2.48 20.02 7.84
C GLU A 72 1.86 20.66 9.08
N LYS A 73 2.09 21.97 9.28
CA LYS A 73 1.51 22.73 10.40
C LYS A 73 -0.02 22.67 10.39
N GLU A 74 -0.63 22.70 9.21
CA GLU A 74 -2.07 22.57 9.04
C GLU A 74 -2.56 21.12 9.11
N GLN A 75 -1.68 20.15 9.33
CA GLN A 75 -1.99 18.72 9.34
C GLN A 75 -2.73 18.29 8.07
N VAL A 76 -2.25 18.76 6.92
CA VAL A 76 -2.77 18.42 5.59
C VAL A 76 -1.79 17.44 4.95
N PRO A 77 -2.10 16.13 4.91
CA PRO A 77 -1.32 15.20 4.09
C PRO A 77 -1.34 15.65 2.64
N PHE A 78 -0.18 15.59 1.99
CA PHE A 78 -0.03 16.05 0.61
C PHE A 78 0.89 15.12 -0.18
N HIS A 79 0.76 15.22 -1.49
CA HIS A 79 1.49 14.41 -2.45
C HIS A 79 2.32 15.33 -3.32
N VAL A 80 3.47 14.87 -3.80
CA VAL A 80 4.32 15.66 -4.69
C VAL A 80 4.56 14.87 -5.97
N ALA A 81 4.08 15.38 -7.09
CA ALA A 81 4.38 14.86 -8.43
C ALA A 81 5.75 15.39 -8.84
N VAL A 82 6.78 14.57 -8.64
CA VAL A 82 8.18 14.94 -8.86
C VAL A 82 8.56 14.63 -10.30
N ILE A 83 9.14 15.60 -10.99
CA ILE A 83 9.81 15.43 -12.28
C ILE A 83 11.29 15.16 -12.01
N PRO A 84 11.79 13.92 -12.20
CA PRO A 84 13.16 13.56 -11.82
C PRO A 84 14.23 14.36 -12.55
N ARG A 85 14.00 14.71 -13.82
CA ARG A 85 14.97 15.42 -14.66
C ARG A 85 14.35 16.59 -15.39
N TRP A 86 14.94 17.76 -15.19
CA TRP A 86 14.48 19.00 -15.78
C TRP A 86 15.20 19.34 -17.10
N LYS A 87 14.43 19.28 -18.18
CA LYS A 87 14.69 19.56 -19.61
C LYS A 87 14.27 20.95 -20.11
N TYR A 88 15.14 21.89 -20.50
CA TYR A 88 14.66 22.98 -21.38
C TYR A 88 15.74 23.57 -22.29
N LEU A 89 15.31 24.11 -23.44
CA LEU A 89 16.20 24.76 -24.39
C LEU A 89 16.28 26.26 -24.11
N GLN A 90 17.47 26.77 -23.81
CA GLN A 90 17.69 28.18 -23.56
C GLN A 90 17.56 29.03 -24.84
N PRO A 91 17.28 30.34 -24.73
CA PRO A 91 17.20 31.24 -25.88
C PRO A 91 18.47 31.28 -26.76
N ASN A 92 19.63 30.96 -26.18
CA ASN A 92 20.93 30.89 -26.87
C ASN A 92 21.16 29.56 -27.63
N GLY A 93 20.19 28.64 -27.62
CA GLY A 93 20.27 27.34 -28.28
C GLY A 93 20.99 26.25 -27.48
N THR A 94 21.36 26.50 -26.22
CA THR A 94 21.97 25.49 -25.34
C THR A 94 20.91 24.81 -24.46
N TRP A 95 21.11 23.52 -24.18
CA TRP A 95 20.24 22.78 -23.28
C TRP A 95 20.62 23.05 -21.82
N TYR A 96 19.61 23.36 -21.01
CA TYR A 96 19.67 23.21 -19.56
C TYR A 96 19.15 21.82 -19.20
N GLU A 97 19.95 21.08 -18.44
CA GLU A 97 19.60 19.74 -17.98
C GLU A 97 20.15 19.53 -16.57
N LYS A 98 19.27 19.18 -15.64
CA LYS A 98 19.61 18.78 -14.27
C LYS A 98 18.67 17.68 -13.80
N GLY A 99 19.17 16.74 -13.01
CA GLY A 99 18.37 15.64 -12.49
C GLY A 99 18.74 15.25 -11.06
N ILE A 100 17.77 14.72 -10.32
CA ILE A 100 18.00 14.14 -8.98
C ILE A 100 18.97 12.94 -9.01
N ASP A 101 19.19 12.40 -10.20
CA ASP A 101 20.06 11.29 -10.54
C ASP A 101 21.35 11.73 -11.24
N ASP A 102 21.71 13.02 -11.22
CA ASP A 102 23.02 13.46 -11.70
C ASP A 102 24.14 12.76 -10.90
N GLN A 103 25.29 12.47 -11.53
CA GLN A 103 26.42 11.84 -10.83
C GLN A 103 27.03 12.79 -9.78
N ASN A 104 27.08 14.08 -10.10
CA ASN A 104 27.62 15.12 -9.24
C ASN A 104 26.62 16.30 -9.24
N PRO A 105 25.49 16.19 -8.53
CA PRO A 105 24.50 17.25 -8.50
C PRO A 105 25.11 18.53 -7.90
N ASP A 106 24.73 19.68 -8.46
CA ASP A 106 25.13 20.96 -7.91
C ASP A 106 24.44 21.23 -6.56
N LEU A 107 24.80 22.34 -5.92
CA LEU A 107 24.25 22.67 -4.60
C LEU A 107 22.72 22.80 -4.60
N GLN A 108 22.13 23.36 -5.66
CA GLN A 108 20.68 23.53 -5.71
C GLN A 108 19.97 22.19 -5.87
N VAL A 109 20.46 21.30 -6.74
CA VAL A 109 19.88 19.95 -6.90
C VAL A 109 20.04 19.13 -5.61
N LYS A 110 21.19 19.22 -4.93
CA LYS A 110 21.39 18.58 -3.62
C LYS A 110 20.35 19.06 -2.60
N LYS A 111 20.14 20.37 -2.50
CA LYS A 111 19.14 20.94 -1.59
C LYS A 111 17.71 20.61 -1.99
N PHE A 112 17.42 20.42 -3.28
CA PHE A 112 16.14 19.93 -3.73
C PHE A 112 15.90 18.48 -3.29
N ILE A 113 16.89 17.58 -3.45
CA ILE A 113 16.81 16.19 -2.97
C ILE A 113 16.60 16.14 -1.45
N GLU A 114 17.44 16.86 -0.69
CA GLU A 114 17.32 16.93 0.78
C GLU A 114 15.94 17.42 1.23
N LEU A 115 15.36 18.41 0.52
CA LEU A 115 14.02 18.92 0.81
C LEU A 115 12.91 17.89 0.53
N LEU A 116 13.04 17.08 -0.53
CA LEU A 116 12.09 16.01 -0.83
C LEU A 116 12.19 14.88 0.21
N GLN A 117 13.40 14.49 0.61
CA GLN A 117 13.64 13.52 1.68
C GLN A 117 13.04 14.00 3.00
N ASP A 118 13.26 15.26 3.36
CA ASP A 118 12.67 15.88 4.54
C ASP A 118 11.13 15.83 4.49
N ALA A 119 10.54 16.18 3.35
CA ALA A 119 9.09 16.10 3.16
C ALA A 119 8.54 14.67 3.36
N GLU A 120 9.22 13.64 2.86
CA GLU A 120 8.83 12.22 3.08
C GLU A 120 8.84 11.85 4.56
N THR A 121 9.87 12.26 5.31
CA THR A 121 9.94 11.99 6.76
C THR A 121 8.82 12.66 7.55
N HIS A 122 8.27 13.75 7.01
CA HIS A 122 7.12 14.46 7.58
C HIS A 122 5.76 14.01 7.00
N GLY A 123 5.75 12.94 6.21
CA GLY A 123 4.53 12.25 5.75
C GLY A 123 4.01 12.69 4.38
N ALA A 124 4.77 13.49 3.63
CA ALA A 124 4.47 13.72 2.22
C ALA A 124 4.69 12.43 1.43
N VAL A 125 3.87 12.18 0.41
CA VAL A 125 4.04 11.03 -0.49
C VAL A 125 4.52 11.51 -1.85
N LEU A 126 5.71 11.08 -2.25
CA LEU A 126 6.28 11.44 -3.55
C LEU A 126 5.79 10.48 -4.63
N GLY A 127 5.53 11.02 -5.81
CA GLY A 127 5.21 10.24 -6.99
C GLY A 127 6.01 10.70 -8.19
N MET A 128 6.13 9.81 -9.17
CA MET A 128 6.87 10.07 -10.39
C MET A 128 5.94 10.73 -11.41
N HIS A 129 6.25 11.96 -11.79
CA HIS A 129 5.52 12.74 -12.79
C HIS A 129 6.23 12.65 -14.14
N GLY A 130 6.17 11.45 -14.74
CA GLY A 130 7.04 11.10 -15.86
C GLY A 130 8.51 11.00 -15.44
N TYR A 131 9.43 11.10 -16.41
CA TYR A 131 10.87 11.19 -16.15
C TYR A 131 11.40 12.60 -16.46
N THR A 132 10.92 13.19 -17.56
CA THR A 132 11.31 14.55 -17.96
C THR A 132 10.14 15.49 -18.19
N HIS A 133 8.90 15.00 -18.20
CA HIS A 133 7.72 15.79 -18.54
C HIS A 133 7.76 16.36 -19.97
N GLN A 134 8.66 15.86 -20.82
CA GLN A 134 8.78 16.30 -22.20
C GLN A 134 9.37 15.19 -23.07
N TYR A 135 9.33 15.39 -24.39
CA TYR A 135 9.95 14.51 -25.35
C TYR A 135 10.95 15.26 -26.24
N GLY A 136 12.04 14.57 -26.58
CA GLY A 136 12.99 15.00 -27.60
C GLY A 136 14.26 15.66 -27.06
N ASP A 137 15.04 16.13 -28.02
CA ASP A 137 16.35 16.78 -27.87
C ASP A 137 16.49 18.02 -28.78
N HIS A 138 15.39 18.47 -29.39
CA HIS A 138 15.31 19.64 -30.26
C HIS A 138 14.06 20.47 -29.97
N LYS A 139 14.06 21.74 -30.41
CA LYS A 139 12.93 22.66 -30.25
C LYS A 139 11.77 22.27 -31.18
N MET A 140 10.54 22.32 -30.68
CA MET A 140 9.33 22.17 -31.50
C MET A 140 8.71 23.54 -31.81
N ASP A 141 8.03 23.64 -32.95
CA ASP A 141 7.47 24.89 -33.49
C ASP A 141 6.39 25.56 -32.61
N ASN A 142 5.93 24.88 -31.55
CA ASN A 142 4.90 25.34 -30.61
C ASN A 142 5.39 25.54 -29.17
N ASN A 143 6.70 25.45 -28.90
CA ASN A 143 7.29 25.62 -27.57
C ASN A 143 6.77 24.64 -26.48
N ASN A 144 6.13 23.53 -26.89
CA ASN A 144 5.51 22.54 -26.01
C ASN A 144 6.46 21.36 -25.68
N GLN A 145 7.75 21.65 -25.52
CA GLN A 145 8.80 20.65 -25.30
C GLN A 145 9.65 20.93 -24.05
N ASP A 146 9.39 22.02 -23.34
CA ASP A 146 10.09 22.32 -22.10
C ASP A 146 9.42 21.57 -20.94
N THR A 147 10.22 21.05 -20.01
CA THR A 147 9.73 20.40 -18.79
C THR A 147 8.75 21.31 -18.04
N GLY A 148 7.64 20.73 -17.56
CA GLY A 148 6.55 21.46 -16.90
C GLY A 148 5.60 22.20 -17.86
N ILE A 149 5.82 22.10 -19.17
CA ILE A 149 4.90 22.65 -20.20
C ILE A 149 4.52 21.53 -21.18
N GLY A 150 5.53 20.84 -21.71
CA GLY A 150 5.35 19.82 -22.74
C GLY A 150 4.66 18.55 -22.26
N ALA A 151 4.47 17.62 -23.20
CA ALA A 151 4.01 16.26 -22.91
C ALA A 151 5.15 15.27 -23.14
N GLU A 152 5.21 14.22 -22.32
CA GLU A 152 6.23 13.16 -22.45
C GLU A 152 5.76 11.97 -23.28
N PHE A 153 4.45 11.70 -23.26
CA PHE A 153 3.78 10.57 -23.91
C PHE A 153 2.75 11.06 -24.92
N HIS A 154 2.38 10.19 -25.87
CA HIS A 154 1.39 10.44 -26.93
C HIS A 154 1.52 11.83 -27.60
N VAL A 155 2.75 12.21 -27.94
CA VAL A 155 3.08 13.53 -28.46
C VAL A 155 2.79 13.58 -29.96
N LYS A 156 1.92 14.50 -30.37
CA LYS A 156 1.56 14.70 -31.78
C LYS A 156 2.81 14.98 -32.63
N GLY A 157 2.99 14.18 -33.68
CA GLY A 157 4.15 14.29 -34.58
C GLY A 157 5.39 13.50 -34.12
N ALA A 158 5.30 12.78 -33.00
CA ALA A 158 6.38 11.96 -32.45
C ALA A 158 5.87 10.54 -32.12
N PRO A 159 5.62 9.68 -33.13
CA PRO A 159 5.01 8.34 -32.95
C PRO A 159 5.83 7.38 -32.08
N GLN A 160 7.12 7.65 -31.89
CA GLN A 160 8.00 6.96 -30.93
C GLN A 160 7.50 7.10 -29.48
N THR A 161 6.80 8.19 -29.16
CA THR A 161 6.24 8.44 -27.82
C THR A 161 4.97 7.65 -27.52
N ASP A 162 4.41 6.95 -28.52
CA ASP A 162 3.26 6.03 -28.38
C ASP A 162 3.70 4.61 -28.00
N GLN A 163 5.00 4.30 -28.15
CA GLN A 163 5.49 2.95 -28.01
C GLN A 163 5.52 2.51 -26.54
N VAL A 164 5.10 1.27 -26.26
CA VAL A 164 5.16 0.70 -24.91
C VAL A 164 6.60 0.62 -24.37
N ALA A 165 7.58 0.36 -25.26
CA ALA A 165 9.00 0.36 -24.90
C ALA A 165 9.50 1.75 -24.47
N TYR A 166 8.96 2.82 -25.06
CA TYR A 166 9.27 4.19 -24.65
C TYR A 166 8.71 4.47 -23.25
N ALA A 167 7.46 4.09 -22.96
CA ALA A 167 6.89 4.19 -21.63
C ALA A 167 7.70 3.41 -20.57
N ALA A 168 8.10 2.17 -20.89
CA ALA A 168 8.92 1.33 -20.02
C ALA A 168 10.29 1.97 -19.72
N ASP A 169 10.95 2.57 -20.72
CA ASP A 169 12.21 3.29 -20.53
C ASP A 169 12.04 4.48 -19.57
N ARG A 170 10.98 5.29 -19.73
CA ARG A 170 10.75 6.47 -18.88
C ARG A 170 10.50 6.09 -17.42
N ILE A 171 9.59 5.16 -17.15
CA ILE A 171 9.31 4.76 -15.76
C ILE A 171 10.53 4.08 -15.12
N THR A 172 11.30 3.29 -15.88
CA THR A 172 12.54 2.68 -15.39
C THR A 172 13.56 3.74 -14.99
N LYS A 173 13.76 4.77 -15.82
CA LYS A 173 14.66 5.88 -15.50
C LYS A 173 14.20 6.70 -14.30
N SER A 174 12.89 6.94 -14.19
CA SER A 174 12.32 7.64 -13.04
C SER A 174 12.52 6.88 -11.74
N LEU A 175 12.28 5.56 -11.74
CA LEU A 175 12.53 4.70 -10.59
C LEU A 175 14.01 4.67 -10.19
N ALA A 176 14.91 4.54 -11.17
CA ALA A 176 16.35 4.60 -10.93
C ALA A 176 16.78 5.96 -10.36
N ALA A 177 16.12 7.04 -10.77
CA ALA A 177 16.39 8.37 -10.26
C ALA A 177 15.94 8.56 -8.81
N PHE A 178 14.76 8.06 -8.47
CA PHE A 178 14.27 8.02 -7.09
C PHE A 178 15.17 7.18 -6.19
N ASP A 179 15.52 5.96 -6.61
CA ASP A 179 16.42 5.07 -5.87
C ASP A 179 17.78 5.72 -5.59
N LYS A 180 18.39 6.34 -6.62
CA LYS A 180 19.65 7.07 -6.49
C LYS A 180 19.57 8.28 -5.56
N ALA A 181 18.42 8.95 -5.52
CA ALA A 181 18.16 10.07 -4.63
C ALA A 181 17.72 9.63 -3.22
N GLY A 182 17.56 8.33 -2.96
CA GLY A 182 17.07 7.81 -1.69
C GLY A 182 15.60 8.18 -1.41
N LEU A 183 14.79 8.31 -2.46
CA LEU A 183 13.36 8.66 -2.39
C LEU A 183 12.49 7.42 -2.64
N GLN A 184 11.34 7.32 -1.98
CA GLN A 184 10.42 6.20 -2.11
C GLN A 184 9.21 6.59 -3.00
N PRO A 185 9.05 5.98 -4.19
CA PRO A 185 7.91 6.30 -5.04
C PRO A 185 6.61 5.69 -4.47
N GLY A 186 5.60 6.53 -4.20
CA GLY A 186 4.27 6.13 -3.76
C GLY A 186 3.25 5.97 -4.90
N PHE A 187 3.45 6.64 -6.04
CA PHE A 187 2.57 6.55 -7.21
C PHE A 187 3.28 6.92 -8.52
N TRP A 188 2.69 6.49 -9.63
CA TRP A 188 2.98 7.02 -10.98
C TRP A 188 1.89 7.99 -11.41
N GLU A 189 2.26 9.05 -12.12
CA GLU A 189 1.31 9.91 -12.83
C GLU A 189 1.93 10.42 -14.13
N SER A 190 1.29 10.12 -15.25
CA SER A 190 1.76 10.50 -16.57
C SER A 190 1.53 12.00 -16.81
N PRO A 191 2.55 12.77 -17.25
CA PRO A 191 2.42 14.18 -17.60
C PRO A 191 1.19 14.49 -18.45
N HIS A 192 0.34 15.39 -17.95
CA HIS A 192 -0.94 15.78 -18.55
C HIS A 192 -1.93 14.63 -18.81
N TYR A 193 -1.73 13.47 -18.17
CA TYR A 193 -2.44 12.22 -18.43
C TYR A 193 -2.45 11.81 -19.92
N ASN A 194 -1.42 12.20 -20.67
CA ASN A 194 -1.38 12.04 -22.13
C ASN A 194 -0.73 10.71 -22.54
N ASP A 195 -1.01 9.62 -21.82
CA ASP A 195 -0.54 8.27 -22.15
C ASP A 195 -1.60 7.47 -22.93
N THR A 196 -1.17 6.39 -23.58
CA THR A 196 -2.09 5.44 -24.22
C THR A 196 -2.53 4.34 -23.26
N ARG A 197 -3.61 3.63 -23.57
CA ARG A 197 -4.06 2.48 -22.77
C ARG A 197 -3.00 1.40 -22.62
N GLU A 198 -2.23 1.15 -23.66
CA GLU A 198 -1.14 0.18 -23.66
C GLU A 198 -0.01 0.66 -22.74
N GLN A 199 0.31 1.95 -22.74
CA GLN A 199 1.28 2.56 -21.82
C GLN A 199 0.80 2.51 -20.37
N GLU A 200 -0.49 2.73 -20.08
CA GLU A 200 -1.02 2.54 -18.73
C GLU A 200 -0.85 1.10 -18.23
N GLN A 201 -0.97 0.09 -19.10
CA GLN A 201 -0.68 -1.30 -18.71
C GLN A 201 0.80 -1.49 -18.37
N VAL A 202 1.69 -0.71 -18.99
CA VAL A 202 3.11 -0.66 -18.61
C VAL A 202 3.27 -0.10 -17.22
N PHE A 203 2.75 1.09 -16.96
CA PHE A 203 2.94 1.76 -15.66
C PHE A 203 2.39 0.92 -14.50
N ARG A 204 1.24 0.27 -14.68
CA ARG A 204 0.66 -0.69 -13.71
C ARG A 204 1.49 -1.94 -13.45
N SER A 205 2.46 -2.24 -14.32
CA SER A 205 3.42 -3.31 -14.07
C SER A 205 4.59 -2.88 -13.21
N PHE A 206 4.90 -1.59 -13.16
CA PHE A 206 5.97 -1.06 -12.32
C PHE A 206 5.45 -0.58 -10.96
N MET A 207 4.24 -0.01 -10.92
CA MET A 207 3.63 0.58 -9.72
C MET A 207 2.22 0.05 -9.47
N GLY A 208 1.84 -0.09 -8.19
CA GLY A 208 0.50 -0.50 -7.79
C GLY A 208 -0.55 0.61 -7.87
N ILE A 209 -0.12 1.86 -7.77
CA ILE A 209 -0.98 3.04 -7.73
C ILE A 209 -0.61 3.99 -8.87
N LEU A 210 -1.62 4.36 -9.64
CA LEU A 210 -1.56 5.43 -10.63
C LEU A 210 -2.41 6.58 -10.11
N TYR A 211 -1.80 7.72 -9.77
CA TYR A 211 -2.54 8.90 -9.33
C TYR A 211 -3.06 9.68 -10.56
N GLN A 212 -3.82 9.02 -11.43
CA GLN A 212 -4.47 9.66 -12.57
C GLN A 212 -5.86 9.05 -12.77
N PRO A 213 -6.79 9.75 -13.44
CA PRO A 213 -8.04 9.13 -13.84
C PRO A 213 -7.79 8.03 -14.88
N ASP A 214 -8.52 6.93 -14.78
CA ASP A 214 -8.66 5.98 -15.86
C ASP A 214 -9.75 6.48 -16.83
N PHE A 215 -9.34 7.11 -17.93
CA PHE A 215 -10.28 7.69 -18.91
C PHE A 215 -11.16 6.66 -19.62
N TYR A 216 -10.83 5.37 -19.52
CA TYR A 216 -11.63 4.27 -20.05
C TYR A 216 -12.74 3.82 -19.08
N SER A 217 -12.76 4.37 -17.86
CA SER A 217 -13.79 4.15 -16.85
C SER A 217 -14.43 5.47 -16.45
N LEU A 218 -15.66 5.73 -16.92
CA LEU A 218 -16.44 6.91 -16.51
C LEU A 218 -16.55 7.05 -14.98
N ARG A 219 -16.46 5.94 -14.24
CA ARG A 219 -16.50 5.90 -12.78
C ARG A 219 -15.23 6.46 -12.14
N SER A 220 -14.08 6.28 -12.80
CA SER A 220 -12.81 6.84 -12.36
C SER A 220 -12.77 8.36 -12.41
N LEU A 221 -13.78 9.05 -12.95
CA LEU A 221 -13.82 10.52 -12.97
C LEU A 221 -14.30 11.14 -11.65
N LYS A 222 -14.80 10.33 -10.70
CA LYS A 222 -15.33 10.82 -9.40
C LYS A 222 -14.70 10.16 -8.19
N ASP A 223 -14.18 8.95 -8.33
CA ASP A 223 -13.65 8.16 -7.22
C ASP A 223 -12.59 7.17 -7.71
N LEU A 224 -11.97 6.46 -6.76
CA LEU A 224 -10.97 5.43 -6.99
C LEU A 224 -11.51 4.32 -7.91
N ASN A 225 -10.65 3.80 -8.78
CA ASN A 225 -10.97 2.66 -9.64
C ASN A 225 -9.92 1.55 -9.48
N VAL A 226 -10.36 0.36 -9.12
CA VAL A 226 -9.50 -0.79 -8.85
C VAL A 226 -9.63 -1.79 -9.99
N TYR A 227 -8.49 -2.25 -10.46
CA TYR A 227 -8.38 -3.37 -11.37
C TYR A 227 -7.92 -4.60 -10.62
N GLU A 228 -8.49 -5.74 -10.99
CA GLU A 228 -8.15 -7.05 -10.45
C GLU A 228 -7.53 -7.96 -11.52
N SER A 229 -7.04 -7.38 -12.62
CA SER A 229 -6.43 -8.14 -13.71
C SER A 229 -4.91 -8.22 -13.55
N GLU A 230 -4.32 -9.26 -14.12
CA GLU A 230 -2.89 -9.33 -14.39
C GLU A 230 -2.50 -8.23 -15.41
N ASN A 231 -1.24 -7.78 -15.36
CA ASN A 231 -0.73 -6.74 -16.24
C ASN A 231 0.05 -7.29 -17.46
N HIS A 232 0.56 -6.37 -18.30
CA HIS A 232 1.02 -6.66 -19.67
C HIS A 232 2.37 -7.38 -19.78
N TYR A 233 3.29 -7.18 -18.85
CA TYR A 233 4.66 -7.69 -18.96
C TYR A 233 4.83 -9.04 -18.29
N SER A 234 4.14 -10.05 -18.84
CA SER A 234 3.99 -11.37 -18.25
C SER A 234 3.20 -11.35 -16.94
N ARG A 235 2.58 -12.48 -16.60
CA ARG A 235 1.56 -12.68 -15.56
C ARG A 235 2.06 -12.43 -14.12
N ASN A 236 2.83 -11.39 -13.86
CA ASN A 236 3.77 -11.34 -12.75
C ASN A 236 3.20 -10.65 -11.52
N THR A 237 2.14 -9.85 -11.64
CA THR A 237 1.55 -9.17 -10.48
C THR A 237 0.08 -8.84 -10.69
N LEU A 238 -0.74 -8.98 -9.65
CA LEU A 238 -2.19 -8.80 -9.70
C LEU A 238 -2.64 -7.41 -9.27
N GLY A 239 -3.46 -6.77 -10.10
CA GLY A 239 -4.27 -5.61 -9.76
C GLY A 239 -3.54 -4.27 -9.66
N SER A 240 -4.30 -3.18 -9.64
CA SER A 240 -3.80 -1.81 -9.61
C SER A 240 -4.91 -0.84 -9.20
N VAL A 241 -4.56 0.32 -8.66
CA VAL A 241 -5.53 1.36 -8.27
C VAL A 241 -5.27 2.65 -9.03
N TYR A 242 -6.31 3.20 -9.65
CA TYR A 242 -6.31 4.55 -10.23
C TYR A 242 -6.97 5.52 -9.26
N ILE A 243 -6.35 6.67 -9.08
CA ILE A 243 -6.85 7.74 -8.21
C ILE A 243 -7.02 9.00 -9.06
N PRO A 244 -8.23 9.52 -9.23
CA PRO A 244 -8.43 10.75 -9.98
C PRO A 244 -8.14 12.00 -9.16
N ALA A 245 -8.08 13.14 -9.85
CA ALA A 245 -8.22 14.47 -9.27
C ALA A 245 -9.49 15.17 -9.83
N PRO A 246 -10.70 14.79 -9.40
CA PRO A 246 -11.95 15.26 -10.01
C PRO A 246 -12.18 16.78 -9.89
N LEU A 247 -11.61 17.41 -8.86
CA LEU A 247 -11.69 18.85 -8.64
C LEU A 247 -10.65 19.64 -9.46
N LYS A 248 -9.77 18.94 -10.19
CA LYS A 248 -8.85 19.46 -11.21
C LYS A 248 -7.81 20.46 -10.68
N TYR A 249 -7.18 21.18 -11.61
CA TYR A 249 -6.19 22.21 -11.35
C TYR A 249 -6.80 23.43 -10.68
N ILE A 250 -6.16 23.90 -9.62
CA ILE A 250 -6.50 25.17 -8.98
C ILE A 250 -5.36 26.17 -9.24
N HIS A 251 -5.63 27.20 -10.04
CA HIS A 251 -4.61 28.21 -10.42
C HIS A 251 -4.95 29.64 -10.01
N ASP A 252 -6.20 29.91 -9.64
CA ASP A 252 -6.64 31.24 -9.25
C ASP A 252 -7.73 31.21 -8.17
N LYS A 253 -8.13 32.41 -7.74
CA LYS A 253 -9.15 32.60 -6.71
C LYS A 253 -10.53 32.11 -7.17
N ASP A 254 -10.86 32.27 -8.45
CA ASP A 254 -12.16 31.90 -8.99
C ASP A 254 -12.33 30.38 -9.00
N ASN A 255 -11.26 29.63 -9.27
CA ASN A 255 -11.23 28.17 -9.13
C ASN A 255 -11.46 27.75 -7.68
N VAL A 256 -10.79 28.40 -6.72
CA VAL A 256 -10.99 28.13 -5.28
C VAL A 256 -12.45 28.34 -4.90
N GLU A 257 -13.03 29.49 -5.25
CA GLU A 257 -14.43 29.80 -4.93
C GLU A 257 -15.39 28.79 -5.56
N LYS A 258 -15.14 28.39 -6.81
CA LYS A 258 -15.93 27.36 -7.50
C LYS A 258 -15.87 26.02 -6.78
N VAL A 259 -14.67 25.53 -6.44
CA VAL A 259 -14.53 24.27 -5.71
C VAL A 259 -15.27 24.32 -4.38
N LEU A 260 -15.05 25.37 -3.59
CA LEU A 260 -15.69 25.50 -2.27
C LEU A 260 -17.22 25.59 -2.36
N ALA A 261 -17.77 26.15 -3.45
CA ALA A 261 -19.21 26.17 -3.69
C ALA A 261 -19.80 24.80 -4.07
N GLU A 262 -18.99 23.90 -4.65
CA GLU A 262 -19.40 22.55 -5.04
C GLU A 262 -19.33 21.55 -3.87
N LEU A 263 -18.40 21.73 -2.92
CA LEU A 263 -18.17 20.81 -1.78
C LEU A 263 -19.41 20.45 -0.92
N PRO A 264 -20.36 21.35 -0.61
CA PRO A 264 -21.50 21.01 0.24
C PRO A 264 -22.30 19.80 -0.25
N THR A 265 -22.45 19.68 -1.58
CA THR A 265 -23.19 18.62 -2.26
C THR A 265 -22.30 17.59 -2.96
N TYR A 266 -20.97 17.75 -2.84
CA TYR A 266 -20.00 16.90 -3.51
C TYR A 266 -20.02 15.47 -2.94
N GLN A 267 -20.05 14.49 -3.84
CA GLN A 267 -20.03 13.06 -3.53
C GLN A 267 -18.86 12.40 -4.26
N GLY A 268 -18.02 11.70 -3.49
CA GLY A 268 -16.81 11.04 -3.99
C GLY A 268 -15.55 11.66 -3.38
N LEU A 269 -14.42 11.41 -4.04
CA LEU A 269 -13.10 11.83 -3.58
C LEU A 269 -12.83 13.29 -4.00
N ALA A 270 -12.72 14.20 -3.03
CA ALA A 270 -12.39 15.61 -3.27
C ALA A 270 -10.87 15.79 -3.50
N SER A 271 -10.35 15.15 -4.55
CA SER A 271 -8.95 15.20 -4.95
C SER A 271 -8.70 16.27 -6.01
N LEU A 272 -7.62 17.03 -5.84
CA LEU A 272 -7.22 18.16 -6.70
C LEU A 272 -5.70 18.26 -6.83
N TYR A 273 -5.26 19.08 -7.79
CA TYR A 273 -3.85 19.39 -7.96
C TYR A 273 -3.57 20.90 -7.99
N TYR A 274 -2.38 21.27 -7.52
CA TYR A 274 -1.96 22.65 -7.30
C TYR A 274 -0.47 22.82 -7.64
N HIS A 275 -0.10 23.94 -8.27
CA HIS A 275 1.31 24.25 -8.52
C HIS A 275 1.89 25.07 -7.37
N PRO A 276 2.89 24.57 -6.62
CA PRO A 276 3.43 25.24 -5.43
C PRO A 276 3.89 26.68 -5.67
N PHE A 277 4.48 26.93 -6.84
CA PHE A 277 5.03 28.25 -7.18
C PHE A 277 3.98 29.38 -7.22
N LEU A 278 2.68 29.06 -7.29
CA LEU A 278 1.59 30.03 -7.17
C LEU A 278 1.55 30.71 -5.78
N GLU A 279 2.18 30.10 -4.77
CA GLU A 279 2.26 30.66 -3.42
C GLU A 279 3.39 31.69 -3.25
N TYR A 280 4.38 31.72 -4.16
CA TYR A 280 5.58 32.56 -4.00
C TYR A 280 5.28 34.06 -3.83
N PRO A 281 4.29 34.66 -4.51
CA PRO A 281 3.91 36.06 -4.29
C PRO A 281 3.39 36.35 -2.87
N TYR A 282 2.95 35.32 -2.13
CA TYR A 282 2.42 35.42 -0.77
C TYR A 282 3.47 35.19 0.31
N LEU A 283 4.69 34.83 -0.07
CA LEU A 283 5.80 34.55 0.84
C LEU A 283 6.77 35.73 0.92
N GLU A 284 7.36 35.93 2.09
CA GLU A 284 8.43 36.89 2.33
C GLU A 284 9.55 36.26 3.18
N PRO A 285 10.82 36.64 2.93
CA PRO A 285 11.94 36.06 3.66
C PRO A 285 11.93 36.55 5.12
N GLU A 286 12.10 35.63 6.05
CA GLU A 286 12.38 35.99 7.44
C GLU A 286 13.79 36.56 7.55
N LYS A 287 13.95 37.61 8.36
CA LYS A 287 15.22 38.33 8.49
C LYS A 287 15.68 38.36 9.94
N ASP A 288 16.99 38.30 10.13
CA ASP A 288 17.61 38.54 11.43
C ASP A 288 17.51 40.02 11.87
N SER A 289 18.00 40.30 13.08
CA SER A 289 18.05 41.67 13.63
C SER A 289 18.86 42.67 12.79
N THR A 290 19.68 42.18 11.84
CA THR A 290 20.48 43.00 10.92
C THR A 290 19.83 43.17 9.54
N GLY A 291 18.67 42.55 9.31
CA GLY A 291 17.94 42.59 8.04
C GLY A 291 18.41 41.57 7.00
N LYS A 292 19.29 40.62 7.35
CA LYS A 292 19.72 39.55 6.43
C LYS A 292 18.75 38.37 6.50
N PRO A 293 18.50 37.66 5.38
CA PRO A 293 17.66 36.46 5.40
C PRO A 293 18.19 35.41 6.38
N LEU A 294 17.29 34.85 7.20
CA LEU A 294 17.61 33.69 8.02
C LEU A 294 17.85 32.48 7.12
N ILE A 295 18.85 31.66 7.46
CA ILE A 295 19.19 30.43 6.73
C ILE A 295 18.99 29.24 7.68
N ARG A 296 18.24 28.24 7.23
CA ARG A 296 18.07 26.94 7.91
C ARG A 296 18.41 25.85 6.90
N ASP A 297 19.28 24.92 7.28
CA ASP A 297 19.73 23.79 6.45
C ASP A 297 20.25 24.21 5.05
N GLY A 298 20.85 25.40 4.97
CA GLY A 298 21.39 25.95 3.73
C GLY A 298 20.36 26.58 2.79
N LEU A 299 19.10 26.73 3.20
CA LEU A 299 18.05 27.41 2.45
C LEU A 299 17.51 28.63 3.23
N PRO A 300 17.16 29.74 2.54
CA PRO A 300 16.51 30.89 3.18
C PRO A 300 15.14 30.54 3.77
N VAL A 301 14.84 31.06 4.95
CA VAL A 301 13.57 30.86 5.63
C VAL A 301 12.54 31.86 5.10
N TYR A 302 11.35 31.36 4.76
CA TYR A 302 10.23 32.18 4.31
C TYR A 302 9.02 31.95 5.19
N THR A 303 8.21 33.00 5.35
CA THR A 303 6.90 32.94 5.98
C THR A 303 5.84 33.53 5.06
N TYR A 304 4.59 33.14 5.27
CA TYR A 304 3.45 33.81 4.64
C TYR A 304 3.31 35.24 5.17
N LYS A 305 3.07 36.18 4.24
CA LYS A 305 2.85 37.60 4.54
C LYS A 305 1.64 37.78 5.44
N ALA A 306 1.83 38.53 6.52
CA ALA A 306 0.75 38.81 7.46
C ALA A 306 -0.42 39.56 6.77
N GLY A 307 -1.66 39.16 7.05
CA GLY A 307 -2.87 39.83 6.57
C GLY A 307 -3.26 39.54 5.12
N VAL A 308 -2.51 38.70 4.39
CA VAL A 308 -2.84 38.29 3.02
C VAL A 308 -3.01 36.77 2.97
N GLN A 309 -4.20 36.31 2.59
CA GLN A 309 -4.44 34.88 2.38
C GLN A 309 -4.22 34.47 0.92
N SER A 310 -3.38 33.46 0.73
CA SER A 310 -3.15 32.81 -0.57
C SER A 310 -4.33 31.94 -1.01
N ASN A 311 -4.28 31.45 -2.26
CA ASN A 311 -5.29 30.53 -2.78
C ASN A 311 -5.24 29.18 -2.05
N LEU A 312 -4.04 28.64 -1.78
CA LEU A 312 -3.88 27.40 -1.03
C LEU A 312 -4.44 27.53 0.40
N GLN A 313 -4.15 28.64 1.09
CA GLN A 313 -4.68 28.89 2.44
C GLN A 313 -6.21 28.97 2.47
N ARG A 314 -6.82 29.63 1.46
CA ARG A 314 -8.28 29.69 1.32
C ARG A 314 -8.88 28.31 1.07
N LEU A 315 -8.25 27.54 0.19
CA LEU A 315 -8.68 26.20 -0.18
C LEU A 315 -8.65 25.24 1.01
N ILE A 316 -7.53 25.16 1.73
CA ILE A 316 -7.37 24.28 2.89
C ILE A 316 -8.39 24.58 3.97
N ASN A 317 -8.52 25.86 4.34
CA ASN A 317 -9.48 26.28 5.35
C ASN A 317 -10.92 26.05 4.92
N GLY A 318 -11.24 26.36 3.65
CA GLY A 318 -12.57 26.14 3.10
C GLY A 318 -12.96 24.67 3.07
N VAL A 319 -12.07 23.77 2.62
CA VAL A 319 -12.32 22.32 2.59
C VAL A 319 -12.59 21.79 3.99
N LYS A 320 -11.77 22.17 4.99
CA LYS A 320 -11.99 21.81 6.41
C LYS A 320 -13.35 22.32 6.92
N GLN A 321 -13.72 23.55 6.61
CA GLN A 321 -15.02 24.14 7.01
C GLN A 321 -16.22 23.43 6.40
N GLN A 322 -16.07 22.83 5.21
CA GLN A 322 -17.10 22.00 4.57
C GLN A 322 -17.16 20.56 5.13
N GLY A 323 -16.41 20.27 6.20
CA GLY A 323 -16.41 18.97 6.88
C GLY A 323 -15.62 17.89 6.17
N PHE A 324 -14.76 18.26 5.19
CA PHE A 324 -13.85 17.32 4.56
C PHE A 324 -12.56 17.16 5.37
N ARG A 325 -12.07 15.92 5.45
CA ARG A 325 -10.76 15.59 6.02
C ARG A 325 -9.75 15.40 4.90
N TRP A 326 -8.62 16.08 5.03
CA TRP A 326 -7.46 15.84 4.18
C TRP A 326 -6.82 14.49 4.54
N VAL A 327 -6.60 13.64 3.54
CA VAL A 327 -6.08 12.27 3.73
C VAL A 327 -4.88 12.00 2.83
N SER A 328 -3.99 11.13 3.28
CA SER A 328 -2.93 10.59 2.43
C SER A 328 -3.50 9.57 1.44
N ILE A 329 -2.81 9.36 0.32
CA ILE A 329 -3.09 8.29 -0.64
C ILE A 329 -3.06 6.92 0.03
N HIS A 330 -2.21 6.75 1.05
CA HIS A 330 -2.12 5.49 1.80
C HIS A 330 -3.27 5.31 2.81
N ASP A 331 -3.99 6.38 3.18
CA ASP A 331 -5.24 6.24 3.93
C ASP A 331 -6.42 5.97 2.99
N ALA A 332 -6.40 6.59 1.80
CA ALA A 332 -7.39 6.37 0.77
C ALA A 332 -7.30 4.95 0.18
N VAL A 333 -6.09 4.42 0.07
CA VAL A 333 -5.77 3.09 -0.47
C VAL A 333 -4.85 2.39 0.54
N PRO A 334 -5.42 1.59 1.48
CA PRO A 334 -4.65 1.10 2.62
C PRO A 334 -3.59 0.07 2.25
N PHE A 335 -3.69 -0.55 1.07
CA PHE A 335 -2.67 -1.43 0.52
C PHE A 335 -2.42 -1.12 -0.96
N SER A 336 -1.15 -1.12 -1.37
CA SER A 336 -0.75 -0.95 -2.75
C SER A 336 -0.49 -2.32 -3.38
N PRO A 337 -1.24 -2.73 -4.42
CA PRO A 337 -0.93 -3.94 -5.17
C PRO A 337 0.56 -4.00 -5.56
N ALA A 338 1.24 -5.10 -5.27
CA ALA A 338 2.70 -5.20 -5.37
C ALA A 338 3.12 -6.48 -6.11
N HIS A 339 4.03 -7.28 -5.55
CA HIS A 339 4.69 -8.39 -6.22
C HIS A 339 3.79 -9.63 -6.34
N ARG A 340 4.13 -10.56 -7.22
CA ARG A 340 3.69 -11.96 -7.12
C ARG A 340 4.87 -12.90 -7.16
N ILE A 341 4.69 -14.01 -6.49
CA ILE A 341 5.71 -15.04 -6.31
C ILE A 341 5.14 -16.35 -6.84
N ASP A 342 5.85 -16.97 -7.77
CA ASP A 342 5.55 -18.31 -8.23
C ASP A 342 6.06 -19.32 -7.20
N LEU A 343 5.17 -20.16 -6.71
CA LEU A 343 5.49 -21.20 -5.73
C LEU A 343 5.71 -22.56 -6.42
N PRO A 344 6.45 -23.49 -5.80
CA PRO A 344 6.59 -24.84 -6.30
C PRO A 344 5.23 -25.49 -6.59
N SER A 345 5.13 -26.22 -7.70
CA SER A 345 3.87 -26.87 -8.09
C SER A 345 3.38 -27.85 -7.02
N GLY A 346 2.07 -27.88 -6.80
CA GLY A 346 1.44 -28.73 -5.79
C GLY A 346 1.53 -28.21 -4.35
N THR A 347 2.07 -27.00 -4.13
CA THR A 347 2.03 -26.33 -2.83
C THR A 347 0.58 -26.17 -2.37
N LYS A 348 0.30 -26.52 -1.11
CA LYS A 348 -1.01 -26.27 -0.48
C LYS A 348 -0.89 -25.09 0.47
N ALA A 349 -2.02 -24.47 0.81
CA ALA A 349 -2.05 -23.38 1.79
C ALA A 349 -1.46 -23.78 3.14
N SER A 350 -1.62 -25.06 3.56
CA SER A 350 -1.05 -25.59 4.79
C SER A 350 0.47 -25.79 4.77
N ASP A 351 1.08 -25.73 3.58
CA ASP A 351 2.51 -25.93 3.36
C ASP A 351 3.27 -24.60 3.23
N LEU A 352 2.55 -23.48 3.20
CA LEU A 352 3.08 -22.13 3.03
C LEU A 352 3.23 -21.42 4.39
N LEU A 353 4.45 -20.99 4.70
CA LEU A 353 4.79 -20.18 5.86
C LEU A 353 5.47 -18.89 5.38
N LEU A 354 5.27 -17.81 6.13
CA LEU A 354 5.83 -16.50 5.82
C LEU A 354 6.54 -15.97 7.07
N GLY A 355 7.78 -15.55 6.92
CA GLY A 355 8.58 -15.16 8.07
C GLY A 355 10.04 -14.85 7.74
N ASP A 356 10.70 -14.05 8.59
CA ASP A 356 12.09 -13.62 8.40
C ASP A 356 13.07 -14.72 8.83
N VAL A 357 13.26 -15.71 7.95
CA VAL A 357 14.19 -16.82 8.19
C VAL A 357 15.61 -16.45 7.74
N CYS A 358 15.76 -15.47 6.85
CA CYS A 358 17.06 -14.95 6.42
C CYS A 358 17.70 -14.00 7.45
N GLY A 359 16.90 -13.31 8.27
CA GLY A 359 17.35 -12.28 9.22
C GLY A 359 17.57 -10.91 8.58
N TYR A 360 16.81 -10.58 7.54
CA TYR A 360 16.91 -9.30 6.83
C TYR A 360 15.89 -8.26 7.31
N GLY A 361 15.08 -8.58 8.31
CA GLY A 361 14.04 -7.72 8.86
C GLY A 361 12.76 -7.70 8.02
N HIS A 362 12.58 -8.68 7.12
CA HIS A 362 11.40 -8.82 6.28
C HIS A 362 11.09 -10.28 5.98
N ALA A 363 9.84 -10.58 5.64
CA ALA A 363 9.37 -11.94 5.46
C ALA A 363 9.92 -12.61 4.19
N ASP A 364 10.33 -13.87 4.33
CA ASP A 364 10.61 -14.78 3.24
C ASP A 364 9.43 -15.73 3.03
N VAL A 365 9.41 -16.42 1.88
CA VAL A 365 8.44 -17.48 1.62
C VAL A 365 9.07 -18.83 1.89
N VAL A 366 8.51 -19.57 2.85
CA VAL A 366 8.97 -20.92 3.21
C VAL A 366 7.90 -21.92 2.80
N VAL A 367 8.26 -22.86 1.93
CA VAL A 367 7.37 -23.88 1.38
C VAL A 367 7.80 -25.26 1.83
N ARG A 368 6.89 -25.96 2.51
CA ARG A 368 7.03 -27.38 2.81
C ARG A 368 6.73 -28.20 1.55
N ALA A 369 7.67 -29.08 1.20
CA ALA A 369 7.45 -30.18 0.28
C ALA A 369 7.60 -31.52 1.03
N GLU A 370 7.22 -32.64 0.39
CA GLU A 370 7.20 -33.96 1.04
C GLU A 370 8.53 -34.32 1.72
N ASN A 371 9.66 -34.04 1.04
CA ASN A 371 11.00 -34.44 1.46
C ASN A 371 11.96 -33.26 1.68
N GLN A 372 11.45 -32.03 1.70
CA GLN A 372 12.29 -30.84 1.85
C GLN A 372 11.53 -29.59 2.27
N ILE A 373 12.28 -28.60 2.78
CA ILE A 373 11.83 -27.21 2.90
C ILE A 373 12.53 -26.39 1.85
N GLN A 374 11.76 -25.61 1.11
CA GLN A 374 12.24 -24.63 0.16
C GLN A 374 12.01 -23.22 0.70
N VAL A 375 12.96 -22.32 0.46
CA VAL A 375 12.85 -20.91 0.85
C VAL A 375 13.06 -20.04 -0.38
N ILE A 376 12.19 -19.07 -0.58
CA ILE A 376 12.33 -17.99 -1.56
C ILE A 376 12.61 -16.72 -0.75
N GLN A 377 13.80 -16.16 -0.94
CA GLN A 377 14.21 -14.94 -0.24
C GLN A 377 13.35 -13.76 -0.68
N GLY A 378 12.86 -12.99 0.28
CA GLY A 378 12.04 -11.81 0.01
C GLY A 378 12.82 -10.68 -0.68
N THR A 379 12.29 -10.13 -1.77
CA THR A 379 12.85 -8.95 -2.46
C THR A 379 11.73 -8.04 -3.00
N TYR A 380 11.00 -7.39 -2.10
CA TYR A 380 9.72 -6.73 -2.45
C TYR A 380 9.80 -5.21 -2.58
N LYS A 381 10.90 -4.69 -3.12
CA LYS A 381 11.04 -3.24 -3.44
C LYS A 381 10.51 -2.93 -4.84
N TRP A 382 9.98 -1.72 -5.05
CA TRP A 382 9.55 -1.23 -6.38
C TRP A 382 10.68 -1.25 -7.39
N PRO A 383 10.48 -1.61 -8.68
CA PRO A 383 9.17 -1.91 -9.24
C PRO A 383 8.65 -3.30 -8.85
N ARG A 384 7.34 -3.45 -8.84
CA ARG A 384 6.66 -4.70 -8.44
C ARG A 384 6.86 -5.86 -9.42
N ASN A 385 7.22 -5.59 -10.68
CA ASN A 385 7.50 -6.60 -11.69
C ASN A 385 8.94 -7.12 -11.68
N ARG A 386 9.72 -6.84 -10.62
CA ARG A 386 11.04 -7.45 -10.43
C ARG A 386 10.93 -8.98 -10.37
N ALA A 387 11.86 -9.66 -11.03
CA ALA A 387 12.01 -11.09 -10.87
C ALA A 387 12.32 -11.42 -9.40
N GLN A 388 11.65 -12.44 -8.89
CA GLN A 388 11.90 -12.96 -7.54
C GLN A 388 13.12 -13.89 -7.55
N GLU A 389 13.78 -14.01 -6.42
CA GLU A 389 14.87 -14.97 -6.25
C GLU A 389 14.35 -16.41 -6.44
N PRO A 390 15.13 -17.33 -7.02
CA PRO A 390 14.72 -18.71 -7.16
C PRO A 390 14.62 -19.39 -5.79
N SER A 391 13.70 -20.36 -5.67
CA SER A 391 13.61 -21.16 -4.45
C SER A 391 14.89 -21.96 -4.19
N GLN A 392 15.28 -22.05 -2.93
CA GLN A 392 16.45 -22.80 -2.47
C GLN A 392 16.05 -23.86 -1.46
N VAL A 393 16.64 -25.04 -1.53
CA VAL A 393 16.39 -26.11 -0.57
C VAL A 393 17.20 -25.85 0.71
N TRP A 394 16.52 -25.55 1.81
CA TRP A 394 17.14 -25.23 3.10
C TRP A 394 17.20 -26.41 4.06
N LEU A 395 16.33 -27.41 3.88
CA LEU A 395 16.31 -28.63 4.69
C LEU A 395 15.86 -29.82 3.84
N LYS A 396 16.56 -30.95 3.93
CA LYS A 396 16.16 -32.22 3.28
C LYS A 396 15.74 -33.22 4.34
N ARG A 397 14.43 -33.40 4.52
CA ARG A 397 13.83 -34.28 5.50
C ARG A 397 12.46 -34.71 5.01
N LYS A 398 12.12 -35.98 5.17
CA LYS A 398 10.75 -36.45 4.96
C LYS A 398 9.87 -35.98 6.12
N PHE A 399 8.84 -35.20 5.80
CA PHE A 399 7.87 -34.72 6.78
C PHE A 399 6.64 -35.62 6.82
N LEU A 400 6.15 -35.93 8.01
CA LEU A 400 4.96 -36.76 8.19
C LEU A 400 3.67 -35.93 8.02
N PRO A 401 2.58 -36.47 7.45
CA PRO A 401 1.34 -35.73 7.26
C PRO A 401 0.76 -35.10 8.54
N GLU A 402 1.00 -35.71 9.70
CA GLU A 402 0.58 -35.24 11.02
C GLU A 402 1.48 -34.14 11.61
N GLU A 403 2.61 -33.82 10.99
CA GLU A 403 3.48 -32.74 11.44
C GLU A 403 2.90 -31.40 11.01
N GLN A 404 2.75 -30.50 11.97
CA GLN A 404 2.46 -29.09 11.75
C GLN A 404 3.76 -28.29 11.84
N LEU A 405 3.92 -27.31 10.96
CA LEU A 405 5.07 -26.41 10.93
C LEU A 405 4.62 -25.01 11.31
N LEU A 406 5.51 -24.26 11.97
CA LEU A 406 5.38 -22.83 12.22
C LEU A 406 6.77 -22.18 12.24
N LEU A 407 6.81 -20.86 12.15
CA LEU A 407 8.04 -20.06 12.22
C LEU A 407 8.04 -19.23 13.51
N ALA A 408 9.13 -19.29 14.27
CA ALA A 408 9.31 -18.54 15.51
C ALA A 408 10.80 -18.42 15.83
N ASP A 409 11.24 -17.29 16.38
CA ASP A 409 12.61 -17.14 16.90
C ASP A 409 12.73 -17.90 18.24
N MET A 410 13.22 -19.14 18.18
CA MET A 410 13.24 -20.04 19.34
C MET A 410 14.51 -19.91 20.17
N ASN A 411 15.51 -19.17 19.69
CA ASN A 411 16.83 -19.02 20.31
C ASN A 411 17.23 -17.56 20.59
N GLY A 412 16.40 -16.59 20.19
CA GLY A 412 16.58 -15.15 20.43
C GLY A 412 17.60 -14.48 19.51
N ASP A 413 17.90 -15.06 18.34
CA ASP A 413 18.90 -14.53 17.40
C ASP A 413 18.33 -13.61 16.31
N GLN A 414 17.06 -13.23 16.45
CA GLN A 414 16.26 -12.40 15.55
C GLN A 414 16.01 -13.02 14.18
N LYS A 415 16.22 -14.33 14.01
CA LYS A 415 15.76 -15.08 12.84
C LYS A 415 14.68 -16.02 13.27
N GLN A 416 13.67 -16.18 12.43
CA GLN A 416 12.66 -17.19 12.69
C GLN A 416 13.20 -18.58 12.33
N ASP A 417 13.05 -19.50 13.26
CA ASP A 417 13.41 -20.91 13.14
C ASP A 417 12.22 -21.72 12.67
N LEU A 418 12.50 -22.86 12.04
CA LEU A 418 11.45 -23.81 11.69
C LEU A 418 11.09 -24.67 12.91
N VAL A 419 9.87 -24.56 13.40
CA VAL A 419 9.34 -25.39 14.48
C VAL A 419 8.43 -26.47 13.89
N VAL A 420 8.63 -27.71 14.31
CA VAL A 420 7.87 -28.88 13.89
C VAL A 420 7.21 -29.51 15.11
N TYR A 421 5.88 -29.63 15.06
CA TYR A 421 5.07 -30.29 16.07
C TYR A 421 4.39 -31.53 15.48
N ASN A 422 4.62 -32.69 16.08
CA ASN A 422 3.96 -33.92 15.69
C ASN A 422 2.62 -34.06 16.42
N ARG A 423 1.50 -33.89 15.69
CA ARG A 423 0.15 -33.95 16.28
C ARG A 423 -0.20 -35.29 16.92
N LYS A 424 0.48 -36.38 16.55
CA LYS A 424 0.21 -37.73 17.06
C LYS A 424 0.99 -38.04 18.33
N THR A 425 2.26 -37.66 18.40
CA THR A 425 3.13 -37.98 19.54
C THR A 425 3.23 -36.84 20.55
N GLY A 426 2.96 -35.61 20.14
CA GLY A 426 3.19 -34.43 20.96
C GLY A 426 4.57 -33.81 20.78
N GLU A 427 5.51 -34.51 20.12
CA GLU A 427 6.91 -34.09 20.02
C GLU A 427 7.05 -32.73 19.33
N VAL A 428 7.85 -31.85 19.92
CA VAL A 428 8.25 -30.56 19.35
C VAL A 428 9.75 -30.51 19.12
N SER A 429 10.13 -30.07 17.93
CA SER A 429 11.53 -29.82 17.57
C SER A 429 11.66 -28.48 16.84
N ALA A 430 12.78 -27.80 17.05
CA ALA A 430 13.15 -26.60 16.30
C ALA A 430 14.38 -26.89 15.43
N PHE A 431 14.41 -26.31 14.24
CA PHE A 431 15.54 -26.35 13.33
C PHE A 431 16.03 -24.92 13.15
N TYR A 432 17.15 -24.59 13.78
CA TYR A 432 17.61 -23.20 13.83
C TYR A 432 18.05 -22.68 12.47
N SER A 433 17.63 -21.47 12.12
CA SER A 433 18.08 -20.80 10.90
C SER A 433 19.47 -20.20 11.11
N ASN A 434 20.33 -20.31 10.11
CA ASN A 434 21.57 -19.52 10.03
C ASN A 434 21.51 -18.41 8.96
N GLY A 435 20.30 -18.10 8.47
CA GLY A 435 20.04 -17.16 7.38
C GLY A 435 20.23 -17.73 5.98
N LYS A 436 20.64 -19.01 5.84
CA LYS A 436 20.87 -19.67 4.55
C LYS A 436 20.38 -21.12 4.50
N SER A 437 20.08 -21.72 5.65
CA SER A 437 19.68 -23.12 5.80
C SER A 437 19.14 -23.35 7.22
N PHE A 438 18.38 -24.43 7.40
CA PHE A 438 18.00 -24.89 8.73
C PHE A 438 18.97 -25.97 9.23
N GLY A 439 19.39 -25.84 10.48
CA GLY A 439 20.30 -26.77 11.16
C GLY A 439 19.67 -28.12 11.52
N PRO A 440 20.41 -28.99 12.26
CA PRO A 440 19.83 -30.23 12.80
C PRO A 440 18.70 -29.95 13.82
N PRO A 441 17.77 -30.91 14.02
CA PRO A 441 16.67 -30.73 14.96
C PRO A 441 17.17 -30.64 16.41
N VAL A 442 16.59 -29.72 17.16
CA VAL A 442 16.73 -29.57 18.60
C VAL A 442 15.39 -29.91 19.24
N SER A 443 15.35 -30.90 20.14
CA SER A 443 14.11 -31.29 20.83
C SER A 443 13.75 -30.29 21.93
N PHE A 444 12.48 -29.89 21.96
CA PHE A 444 11.89 -29.05 23.01
C PHE A 444 10.97 -29.84 23.96
N GLY A 445 10.97 -31.18 23.82
CA GLY A 445 10.09 -32.07 24.57
C GLY A 445 8.76 -32.33 23.86
N GLU A 446 7.71 -32.51 24.65
CA GLU A 446 6.38 -32.89 24.16
C GLU A 446 5.34 -31.89 24.65
N LEU A 447 4.43 -31.49 23.75
CA LEU A 447 3.16 -30.86 24.05
C LEU A 447 2.06 -31.92 24.09
N PRO A 448 0.85 -31.59 24.62
CA PRO A 448 -0.27 -32.52 24.56
C PRO A 448 -0.55 -32.94 23.12
N ALA A 449 -0.65 -34.24 22.85
CA ALA A 449 -0.98 -34.73 21.51
C ALA A 449 -2.38 -34.28 21.07
N GLY A 450 -2.59 -34.14 19.76
CA GLY A 450 -3.90 -33.85 19.17
C GLY A 450 -4.31 -32.37 19.17
N LEU A 451 -3.39 -31.43 19.42
CA LEU A 451 -3.65 -30.01 19.18
C LEU A 451 -4.05 -29.79 17.71
N ASP A 452 -5.17 -29.10 17.51
CA ASP A 452 -5.72 -28.82 16.17
C ASP A 452 -5.23 -27.49 15.58
N SER A 453 -4.72 -26.61 16.45
CA SER A 453 -4.00 -25.38 16.12
C SER A 453 -2.84 -25.20 17.09
N LEU A 454 -1.76 -24.60 16.60
CA LEU A 454 -0.55 -24.25 17.35
C LEU A 454 0.03 -22.99 16.72
N GLN A 455 0.28 -21.95 17.52
CA GLN A 455 0.76 -20.65 17.08
C GLN A 455 1.94 -20.19 17.96
N PRO A 456 2.90 -19.43 17.42
CA PRO A 456 3.79 -18.59 18.23
C PRO A 456 2.99 -17.69 19.17
N PHE A 457 3.48 -17.42 20.36
CA PHE A 457 2.78 -16.58 21.34
C PHE A 457 3.76 -15.85 22.25
N HIS A 458 3.65 -14.54 22.39
CA HIS A 458 4.44 -13.75 23.33
C HIS A 458 3.62 -13.49 24.59
N MET A 459 3.59 -14.45 25.53
CA MET A 459 2.81 -14.29 26.76
C MET A 459 3.49 -13.35 27.76
N ASN A 460 4.82 -13.36 27.79
CA ASN A 460 5.64 -12.68 28.79
C ASN A 460 6.77 -11.87 28.11
N GLY A 461 7.33 -10.88 28.82
CA GLY A 461 8.43 -10.04 28.30
C GLY A 461 9.80 -10.74 28.28
N GLY A 462 9.82 -12.08 28.35
CA GLY A 462 11.00 -12.91 28.56
C GLY A 462 11.74 -13.31 27.29
N GLY A 463 11.72 -12.51 26.23
CA GLY A 463 12.59 -12.60 25.05
C GLY A 463 12.46 -13.82 24.12
N ASN A 464 12.14 -15.00 24.65
CA ASN A 464 11.91 -16.22 23.88
C ASN A 464 10.44 -16.31 23.46
N VAL A 465 10.19 -16.82 22.26
CA VAL A 465 8.83 -17.08 21.78
C VAL A 465 8.24 -18.30 22.50
N ASP A 466 7.05 -18.13 23.09
CA ASP A 466 6.24 -19.22 23.66
C ASP A 466 5.33 -19.81 22.57
N LEU A 467 4.57 -20.85 22.89
CA LEU A 467 3.56 -21.42 22.00
C LEU A 467 2.18 -21.45 22.66
N ILE A 468 1.13 -21.31 21.87
CA ILE A 468 -0.25 -21.55 22.29
C ILE A 468 -0.93 -22.54 21.35
N GLY A 469 -1.49 -23.60 21.92
CA GLY A 469 -2.17 -24.66 21.19
C GLY A 469 -3.62 -24.83 21.64
N ARG A 470 -4.50 -25.18 20.71
CA ARG A 470 -5.90 -25.50 21.03
C ARG A 470 -6.13 -27.00 21.01
N GLN A 471 -6.79 -27.49 22.04
CA GLN A 471 -7.30 -28.86 22.12
C GLN A 471 -8.79 -28.83 22.43
N GLN A 472 -9.63 -29.07 21.43
CA GLN A 472 -11.09 -29.02 21.59
C GLN A 472 -11.58 -27.67 22.15
N LYS A 473 -11.90 -27.62 23.46
CA LYS A 473 -12.39 -26.43 24.20
C LYS A 473 -11.34 -25.85 25.16
N GLU A 474 -10.14 -26.43 25.21
CA GLU A 474 -9.05 -25.99 26.07
C GLU A 474 -7.92 -25.37 25.25
N LEU A 475 -7.17 -24.50 25.92
CA LEU A 475 -5.92 -23.95 25.44
C LEU A 475 -4.76 -24.50 26.26
N ASN A 476 -3.65 -24.76 25.59
CA ASN A 476 -2.39 -25.14 26.19
C ASN A 476 -1.39 -24.04 25.87
N ILE A 477 -0.92 -23.34 26.90
CA ILE A 477 0.16 -22.36 26.79
C ILE A 477 1.44 -23.06 27.18
N ALA A 478 2.43 -23.01 26.30
CA ALA A 478 3.72 -23.66 26.45
C ALA A 478 4.81 -22.59 26.50
N VAL A 479 5.25 -22.27 27.72
CA VAL A 479 6.23 -21.21 28.00
C VAL A 479 7.65 -21.73 27.75
N ASN A 480 8.43 -21.04 26.95
CA ASN A 480 9.78 -21.44 26.55
C ASN A 480 10.82 -21.07 27.62
N GLN A 481 11.31 -22.07 28.34
CA GLN A 481 12.31 -21.94 29.40
C GLN A 481 13.76 -22.09 28.88
N GLY A 482 14.02 -21.68 27.64
CA GLY A 482 15.35 -21.77 27.02
C GLY A 482 15.69 -23.18 26.53
N GLY A 483 14.80 -23.77 25.73
CA GLY A 483 14.99 -25.09 25.10
C GLY A 483 14.04 -26.19 25.59
N LYS A 484 13.10 -25.86 26.49
CA LYS A 484 12.02 -26.75 26.94
C LYS A 484 10.75 -25.94 27.20
N PHE A 485 9.60 -26.58 27.05
CA PHE A 485 8.32 -25.97 27.36
C PHE A 485 7.80 -26.33 28.75
N GLU A 486 7.34 -25.33 29.48
CA GLU A 486 6.48 -25.48 30.65
C GLU A 486 5.02 -25.25 30.23
N ILE A 487 4.15 -26.23 30.47
CA ILE A 487 2.79 -26.22 29.94
C ILE A 487 1.79 -25.83 31.03
N THR A 488 0.91 -24.89 30.71
CA THR A 488 -0.25 -24.51 31.52
C THR A 488 -1.53 -24.60 30.71
N ASN A 489 -2.57 -25.21 31.28
CA ASN A 489 -3.88 -25.30 30.65
C ASN A 489 -4.74 -24.10 31.02
N LEU A 490 -5.32 -23.46 30.02
CA LEU A 490 -6.27 -22.37 30.17
C LEU A 490 -7.64 -22.81 29.65
N HIS A 491 -8.66 -22.64 30.50
CA HIS A 491 -10.04 -22.97 30.16
C HIS A 491 -10.79 -21.70 29.81
N LEU A 492 -11.13 -21.55 28.52
CA LEU A 492 -11.96 -20.45 28.02
C LEU A 492 -13.23 -21.02 27.34
N PRO A 493 -14.36 -20.29 27.37
CA PRO A 493 -15.57 -20.69 26.67
C PRO A 493 -15.42 -20.45 25.15
N ILE A 494 -14.71 -21.36 24.47
CA ILE A 494 -14.37 -21.25 23.05
C ILE A 494 -15.40 -22.03 22.22
N PRO A 495 -16.06 -21.39 21.23
CA PRO A 495 -16.91 -22.09 20.27
C PRO A 495 -16.13 -23.12 19.47
N SER A 496 -16.73 -24.26 19.16
CA SER A 496 -16.04 -25.35 18.45
C SER A 496 -15.62 -24.99 17.02
N ASP A 497 -16.28 -24.02 16.40
CA ASP A 497 -16.01 -23.51 15.06
C ASP A 497 -15.01 -22.34 15.05
N ALA A 498 -14.51 -21.93 16.21
CA ALA A 498 -13.67 -20.75 16.30
C ALA A 498 -12.25 -21.00 15.77
N ALA A 499 -11.76 -20.08 14.95
CA ALA A 499 -10.34 -19.99 14.61
C ALA A 499 -9.57 -19.30 15.74
N LEU A 500 -8.43 -19.86 16.14
CA LEU A 500 -7.49 -19.27 17.10
C LEU A 500 -6.47 -18.41 16.37
N LEU A 501 -6.33 -17.17 16.81
CA LEU A 501 -5.36 -16.17 16.36
C LEU A 501 -4.70 -15.52 17.58
N VAL A 502 -3.57 -14.84 17.36
CA VAL A 502 -2.87 -14.07 18.40
C VAL A 502 -2.29 -12.79 17.84
N GLY A 503 -2.08 -11.81 18.71
CA GLY A 503 -1.33 -10.59 18.39
C GLY A 503 -1.53 -9.51 19.46
N ASP A 504 -0.58 -8.59 19.57
CA ASP A 504 -0.64 -7.48 20.52
C ASP A 504 -1.59 -6.37 20.06
N VAL A 505 -2.89 -6.49 20.36
CA VAL A 505 -3.89 -5.47 20.00
C VAL A 505 -3.75 -4.22 20.86
N SER A 506 -3.17 -4.38 22.06
CA SER A 506 -3.02 -3.33 23.06
C SER A 506 -1.80 -2.41 22.85
N GLY A 507 -0.74 -2.90 22.21
CA GLY A 507 0.56 -2.22 22.09
C GLY A 507 1.46 -2.39 23.32
N GLN A 508 1.27 -3.43 24.12
CA GLN A 508 2.06 -3.73 25.31
C GLN A 508 3.26 -4.67 25.03
N ARG A 509 3.46 -5.03 23.76
CA ARG A 509 4.42 -6.03 23.25
C ARG A 509 4.16 -7.45 23.73
N LEU A 510 2.92 -7.74 24.12
CA LEU A 510 2.47 -9.05 24.56
C LEU A 510 1.25 -9.42 23.74
N ASP A 511 1.19 -10.67 23.33
CA ASP A 511 0.11 -11.14 22.48
C ASP A 511 -1.17 -11.34 23.29
N ASP A 512 -2.28 -10.87 22.71
CA ASP A 512 -3.63 -11.17 23.14
C ASP A 512 -4.15 -12.41 22.43
N ILE A 513 -5.11 -13.11 23.05
CA ILE A 513 -5.73 -14.30 22.44
C ILE A 513 -6.99 -13.85 21.69
N ILE A 514 -7.08 -14.18 20.40
CA ILE A 514 -8.16 -13.73 19.53
C ILE A 514 -8.88 -14.96 18.95
N TYR A 515 -10.22 -14.93 19.01
CA TYR A 515 -11.07 -15.95 18.41
C TYR A 515 -12.05 -15.34 17.44
N TYR A 516 -12.21 -15.97 16.28
CA TYR A 516 -13.30 -15.67 15.36
C TYR A 516 -14.22 -16.89 15.20
N SER A 517 -15.50 -16.75 15.50
CA SER A 517 -16.54 -17.77 15.25
C SER A 517 -17.45 -17.36 14.10
N PRO A 518 -17.38 -18.05 12.94
CA PRO A 518 -18.27 -17.78 11.81
C PRO A 518 -19.75 -18.02 12.12
N ASN A 519 -20.10 -18.99 12.97
CA ASN A 519 -21.49 -19.26 13.33
C ASN A 519 -22.05 -18.18 14.26
N GLU A 520 -21.26 -17.73 15.24
CA GLU A 520 -21.68 -16.67 16.15
C GLU A 520 -21.54 -15.27 15.55
N LYS A 521 -20.73 -15.12 14.48
CA LYS A 521 -20.45 -13.86 13.80
C LYS A 521 -19.75 -12.84 14.70
N THR A 522 -18.91 -13.37 15.59
CA THR A 522 -18.23 -12.60 16.64
C THR A 522 -16.74 -12.85 16.60
N ILE A 523 -15.98 -11.79 16.84
CA ILE A 523 -14.58 -11.84 17.22
C ILE A 523 -14.52 -11.60 18.72
N ARG A 524 -13.80 -12.44 19.46
CA ARG A 524 -13.52 -12.24 20.89
C ARG A 524 -12.03 -12.02 21.07
N ILE A 525 -11.67 -10.93 21.73
CA ILE A 525 -10.30 -10.62 22.13
C ILE A 525 -10.23 -10.85 23.63
N TYR A 526 -9.33 -11.71 24.07
CA TYR A 526 -9.04 -11.97 25.47
C TYR A 526 -7.72 -11.27 25.82
N PRO A 527 -7.79 -10.12 26.51
CA PRO A 527 -6.61 -9.33 26.83
C PRO A 527 -5.61 -10.09 27.69
N ASN A 528 -4.33 -9.99 27.35
CA ASN A 528 -3.24 -10.39 28.22
C ASN A 528 -2.91 -9.24 29.18
N SER A 529 -2.97 -9.48 30.50
CA SER A 529 -2.70 -8.45 31.51
C SER A 529 -1.21 -8.12 31.68
N GLY A 530 -0.32 -8.90 31.06
CA GLY A 530 1.13 -8.84 31.28
C GLY A 530 1.61 -9.40 32.62
N THR A 531 0.70 -9.87 33.47
CA THR A 531 1.01 -10.51 34.75
C THR A 531 0.72 -12.01 34.73
N GLY A 532 0.71 -12.62 33.53
CA GLY A 532 0.35 -14.03 33.33
C GLY A 532 -1.14 -14.32 33.51
N LYS A 533 -2.02 -13.30 33.49
CA LYS A 533 -3.49 -13.48 33.56
C LYS A 533 -4.13 -13.07 32.25
N ILE A 534 -5.13 -13.84 31.85
CA ILE A 534 -6.03 -13.51 30.74
C ILE A 534 -7.30 -12.87 31.33
N LEU A 535 -7.68 -11.71 30.80
CA LEU A 535 -8.84 -10.94 31.28
C LEU A 535 -10.13 -11.37 30.57
N GLU A 536 -11.25 -10.84 31.04
CA GLU A 536 -12.57 -11.04 30.42
C GLU A 536 -12.56 -10.57 28.95
N PRO A 537 -13.23 -11.31 28.05
CA PRO A 537 -13.16 -11.04 26.63
C PRO A 537 -13.97 -9.82 26.22
N ILE A 538 -13.42 -9.11 25.24
CA ILE A 538 -14.11 -8.06 24.50
C ILE A 538 -14.71 -8.69 23.25
N SER A 539 -16.03 -8.55 23.11
CA SER A 539 -16.77 -9.11 21.98
C SER A 539 -17.02 -8.05 20.92
N ILE A 540 -16.58 -8.30 19.70
CA ILE A 540 -16.76 -7.46 18.54
C ILE A 540 -17.65 -8.21 17.56
N LYS A 541 -18.71 -7.54 17.10
CA LYS A 541 -19.57 -8.09 16.06
C LYS A 541 -18.93 -7.84 14.71
N MET A 542 -18.85 -8.88 13.87
CA MET A 542 -18.28 -8.74 12.54
C MET A 542 -19.16 -7.80 11.68
N PRO A 543 -18.59 -6.75 11.06
CA PRO A 543 -19.38 -5.79 10.29
C PRO A 543 -20.16 -6.44 9.14
N PHE A 544 -19.48 -7.27 8.36
CA PHE A 544 -20.08 -8.05 7.27
C PHE A 544 -19.79 -9.53 7.55
N PRO A 545 -20.70 -10.26 8.20
CA PRO A 545 -20.45 -11.65 8.56
C PRO A 545 -20.60 -12.57 7.35
N ASP A 546 -19.51 -13.24 6.99
CA ASP A 546 -19.46 -14.28 5.96
C ASP A 546 -18.80 -15.54 6.55
N LYS A 547 -19.38 -16.71 6.26
CA LYS A 547 -18.83 -17.99 6.70
C LYS A 547 -17.48 -18.34 6.06
N LYS A 548 -17.16 -17.75 4.91
CA LYS A 548 -15.88 -17.91 4.20
C LYS A 548 -14.91 -16.77 4.46
N ALA A 549 -15.29 -15.74 5.20
CA ALA A 549 -14.36 -14.69 5.56
C ALA A 549 -13.24 -15.24 6.46
N GLN A 550 -12.03 -14.80 6.19
CA GLN A 550 -10.86 -15.10 6.99
C GLN A 550 -10.53 -13.88 7.87
N VAL A 551 -10.15 -14.13 9.12
CA VAL A 551 -9.61 -13.10 10.01
C VAL A 551 -8.12 -13.36 10.19
N LEU A 552 -7.34 -12.30 10.01
CA LEU A 552 -5.89 -12.25 10.12
C LEU A 552 -5.53 -11.15 11.13
N VAL A 553 -4.29 -11.17 11.63
CA VAL A 553 -3.81 -10.23 12.65
C VAL A 553 -2.47 -9.67 12.21
N SER A 554 -2.35 -8.34 12.14
CA SER A 554 -1.12 -7.68 11.71
C SER A 554 -1.12 -6.18 12.03
N ASP A 555 0.03 -5.60 12.35
CA ASP A 555 0.17 -4.15 12.57
C ASP A 555 0.26 -3.40 11.24
N THR A 556 -0.87 -3.12 10.61
CA THR A 556 -0.91 -2.53 9.26
C THR A 556 -0.41 -1.07 9.20
N ARG A 557 -0.09 -0.44 10.34
CA ARG A 557 0.35 0.96 10.43
C ARG A 557 1.75 1.13 11.01
N GLY A 558 2.37 0.06 11.51
CA GLY A 558 3.68 0.09 12.15
C GLY A 558 3.69 0.89 13.44
N ASN A 559 2.57 0.94 14.17
CA ASN A 559 2.45 1.70 15.42
C ASN A 559 2.66 0.83 16.68
N GLY A 560 3.09 -0.41 16.50
CA GLY A 560 3.29 -1.42 17.52
C GLY A 560 2.00 -2.11 17.97
N LYS A 561 0.86 -1.90 17.30
CA LYS A 561 -0.43 -2.50 17.66
C LYS A 561 -0.97 -3.32 16.50
N SER A 562 -1.31 -4.56 16.78
CA SER A 562 -1.97 -5.44 15.83
C SER A 562 -3.38 -4.93 15.51
N ASP A 563 -3.66 -4.78 14.23
CA ASP A 563 -4.99 -4.60 13.68
C ASP A 563 -5.58 -5.98 13.31
N LEU A 564 -6.91 -6.07 13.19
CA LEU A 564 -7.58 -7.24 12.60
C LEU A 564 -7.80 -6.98 11.11
N VAL A 565 -7.34 -7.90 10.26
CA VAL A 565 -7.55 -7.83 8.81
C VAL A 565 -8.53 -8.91 8.40
N ILE A 566 -9.67 -8.50 7.84
CA ILE A 566 -10.73 -9.39 7.41
C ILE A 566 -10.69 -9.50 5.89
N TYR A 567 -10.53 -10.72 5.37
CA TYR A 567 -10.52 -11.02 3.95
C TYR A 567 -11.80 -11.75 3.54
N TYR A 568 -12.47 -11.21 2.52
CA TYR A 568 -13.65 -11.76 1.86
C TYR A 568 -13.26 -12.29 0.48
N PRO A 569 -12.91 -13.58 0.36
CA PRO A 569 -12.33 -14.14 -0.86
C PRO A 569 -13.28 -14.12 -2.06
N GLU A 570 -14.60 -14.25 -1.86
CA GLU A 570 -15.57 -14.26 -2.97
C GLU A 570 -15.69 -12.90 -3.66
N GLU A 571 -15.52 -11.81 -2.92
CA GLU A 571 -15.57 -10.44 -3.40
C GLU A 571 -14.17 -9.85 -3.67
N GLY A 572 -13.11 -10.44 -3.11
CA GLY A 572 -11.75 -9.89 -3.13
C GLY A 572 -11.64 -8.64 -2.26
N LEU A 573 -12.40 -8.58 -1.17
CA LEU A 573 -12.45 -7.40 -0.31
C LEU A 573 -11.65 -7.60 0.98
N TRP A 574 -10.94 -6.57 1.39
CA TRP A 574 -10.11 -6.55 2.59
C TRP A 574 -10.53 -5.39 3.49
N GLN A 575 -10.90 -5.69 4.73
CA GLN A 575 -11.30 -4.70 5.72
C GLN A 575 -10.32 -4.72 6.89
N ILE A 576 -9.86 -3.54 7.31
CA ILE A 576 -9.03 -3.39 8.50
C ILE A 576 -9.92 -2.92 9.66
N LEU A 577 -9.92 -3.64 10.77
CA LEU A 577 -10.39 -3.14 12.06
C LEU A 577 -9.18 -2.75 12.90
N GLN A 578 -8.99 -1.45 13.04
CA GLN A 578 -7.82 -0.85 13.64
C GLN A 578 -7.80 -1.06 15.15
N GLY A 579 -6.72 -1.63 15.67
CA GLY A 579 -6.47 -1.79 17.10
C GLY A 579 -6.25 -0.45 17.80
N SER A 580 -6.60 -0.40 19.08
CA SER A 580 -6.31 0.71 19.99
C SER A 580 -5.85 0.20 21.35
N ALA A 581 -5.19 1.06 22.12
CA ALA A 581 -4.60 0.68 23.41
C ALA A 581 -5.62 0.17 24.45
N ASN A 582 -6.89 0.52 24.29
CA ASN A 582 -7.99 0.10 25.17
C ASN A 582 -8.79 -1.07 24.58
N PHE A 583 -8.21 -1.82 23.63
CA PHE A 583 -8.86 -2.94 22.93
C PHE A 583 -10.16 -2.58 22.19
N HIS A 584 -10.41 -1.28 21.98
CA HIS A 584 -11.40 -0.86 21.01
C HIS A 584 -10.85 -1.08 19.62
N VAL A 585 -11.65 -1.68 18.75
CA VAL A 585 -11.36 -1.76 17.32
C VAL A 585 -12.38 -0.95 16.54
N GLN A 586 -11.91 -0.25 15.51
CA GLN A 586 -12.77 0.53 14.62
C GLN A 586 -12.43 0.25 13.16
N PRO A 587 -13.40 0.17 12.25
CA PRO A 587 -13.10 0.06 10.83
C PRO A 587 -12.19 1.19 10.36
N ALA A 588 -11.19 0.88 9.55
CA ALA A 588 -10.53 1.88 8.74
C ALA A 588 -11.55 2.56 7.81
N ASP A 589 -11.28 3.80 7.41
CA ASP A 589 -12.21 4.57 6.57
C ASP A 589 -12.56 3.83 5.27
N ASN A 590 -11.57 3.12 4.71
CA ASN A 590 -11.67 2.45 3.42
C ASN A 590 -11.38 0.96 3.56
N MET A 591 -12.26 0.16 2.96
CA MET A 591 -11.91 -1.20 2.56
C MET A 591 -11.02 -1.16 1.32
N PHE A 592 -10.23 -2.20 1.14
CA PHE A 592 -9.40 -2.40 -0.03
C PHE A 592 -9.98 -3.49 -0.94
N GLY A 593 -9.84 -3.28 -2.24
CA GLY A 593 -10.32 -4.19 -3.27
C GLY A 593 -11.47 -3.63 -4.12
N PRO A 594 -12.00 -4.43 -5.06
CA PRO A 594 -11.73 -5.86 -5.23
C PRO A 594 -10.27 -6.13 -5.66
N TRP A 595 -9.55 -6.92 -4.87
CA TRP A 595 -8.19 -7.37 -5.11
C TRP A 595 -8.05 -8.83 -4.65
N SER A 596 -7.54 -9.67 -5.55
CA SER A 596 -7.36 -11.11 -5.29
C SER A 596 -8.66 -11.84 -4.94
N ARG A 597 -9.62 -11.83 -5.85
CA ARG A 597 -10.88 -12.57 -5.71
C ARG A 597 -10.68 -14.03 -6.11
N GLY A 598 -11.31 -14.93 -5.37
CA GLY A 598 -11.33 -16.35 -5.68
C GLY A 598 -11.74 -17.17 -4.47
N THR A 599 -12.75 -18.03 -4.63
CA THR A 599 -13.34 -18.84 -3.55
C THR A 599 -12.38 -19.86 -2.92
N THR A 600 -11.24 -20.11 -3.56
CA THR A 600 -10.18 -21.03 -3.13
C THR A 600 -8.90 -20.31 -2.70
N ARG A 601 -8.89 -18.97 -2.73
CA ARG A 601 -7.72 -18.19 -2.31
C ARG A 601 -7.65 -18.11 -0.79
N VAL A 602 -6.43 -18.11 -0.27
CA VAL A 602 -6.15 -18.00 1.18
C VAL A 602 -5.34 -16.74 1.43
N GLY A 603 -5.79 -15.91 2.36
CA GLY A 603 -5.12 -14.69 2.77
C GLY A 603 -4.04 -14.94 3.84
N TYR A 604 -3.02 -14.09 3.82
CA TYR A 604 -1.93 -14.07 4.79
C TYR A 604 -1.52 -12.62 5.10
N THR A 605 -0.78 -12.43 6.19
CA THR A 605 -0.16 -11.15 6.56
C THR A 605 1.27 -11.37 6.99
N ALA A 606 2.17 -10.46 6.62
CA ALA A 606 3.56 -10.40 7.05
C ALA A 606 4.12 -9.01 6.72
N ASP A 607 5.26 -8.63 7.28
CA ASP A 607 6.02 -7.45 6.79
C ASP A 607 6.92 -7.93 5.65
N PHE A 608 6.49 -7.75 4.39
CA PHE A 608 7.25 -8.21 3.23
C PHE A 608 8.34 -7.22 2.85
N ASP A 609 8.08 -5.91 2.85
CA ASP A 609 9.07 -4.94 2.37
C ASP A 609 10.05 -4.44 3.46
N GLY A 610 9.86 -4.85 4.71
CA GLY A 610 10.70 -4.51 5.86
C GLY A 610 10.45 -3.11 6.38
N ASN A 611 9.29 -2.52 6.08
CA ASN A 611 8.96 -1.15 6.49
C ASN A 611 8.35 -1.07 7.91
N GLY A 612 8.27 -2.20 8.62
CA GLY A 612 7.71 -2.32 9.96
C GLY A 612 6.18 -2.39 9.99
N LYS A 613 5.52 -2.52 8.83
CA LYS A 613 4.06 -2.59 8.71
C LYS A 613 3.64 -3.96 8.18
N GLY A 614 2.50 -4.41 8.67
CA GLY A 614 1.81 -5.58 8.17
C GLY A 614 1.23 -5.36 6.78
N ASP A 615 1.75 -6.12 5.83
CA ASP A 615 1.23 -6.24 4.47
C ASP A 615 0.24 -7.40 4.36
N ILE A 616 -0.42 -7.51 3.21
CA ILE A 616 -1.32 -8.63 2.90
C ILE A 616 -0.80 -9.44 1.71
N ALA A 617 -1.09 -10.73 1.74
CA ALA A 617 -0.86 -11.64 0.64
C ALA A 617 -2.06 -12.55 0.40
N SER A 618 -2.19 -13.06 -0.82
CA SER A 618 -3.25 -13.98 -1.19
C SER A 618 -2.70 -15.09 -2.08
N TYR A 619 -2.79 -16.31 -1.58
CA TYR A 619 -2.31 -17.50 -2.26
C TYR A 619 -3.41 -18.12 -3.11
N SER A 620 -3.09 -18.46 -4.36
CA SER A 620 -3.92 -19.28 -5.24
C SER A 620 -3.32 -20.68 -5.39
N GLU A 621 -3.99 -21.69 -4.84
CA GLU A 621 -3.60 -23.10 -5.05
C GLU A 621 -3.71 -23.53 -6.52
N GLU A 622 -4.67 -22.98 -7.28
CA GLU A 622 -4.86 -23.29 -8.69
C GLU A 622 -3.73 -22.74 -9.56
N GLN A 623 -3.29 -21.51 -9.28
CA GLN A 623 -2.24 -20.84 -10.05
C GLN A 623 -0.84 -21.10 -9.50
N HIS A 624 -0.73 -21.62 -8.27
CA HIS A 624 0.52 -21.71 -7.50
C HIS A 624 1.22 -20.36 -7.36
N THR A 625 0.46 -19.30 -7.14
CA THR A 625 0.99 -17.93 -7.02
C THR A 625 0.59 -17.30 -5.70
N LEU A 626 1.53 -16.59 -5.08
CA LEU A 626 1.29 -15.70 -3.94
C LEU A 626 1.29 -14.25 -4.44
N ASP A 627 0.13 -13.61 -4.45
CA ASP A 627 -0.03 -12.19 -4.80
C ASP A 627 0.11 -11.32 -3.54
N LEU A 628 0.89 -10.24 -3.60
CA LEU A 628 1.16 -9.33 -2.47
C LEU A 628 0.54 -7.95 -2.70
N ALA A 629 0.13 -7.30 -1.60
CA ALA A 629 -0.14 -5.88 -1.56
C ALA A 629 0.44 -5.26 -0.27
N LEU A 630 1.24 -4.22 -0.44
CA LEU A 630 2.06 -3.62 0.63
C LEU A 630 1.33 -2.47 1.33
N SER A 631 1.46 -2.36 2.64
CA SER A 631 0.96 -1.26 3.43
C SER A 631 2.00 -0.15 3.54
N PHE A 632 1.59 1.07 3.18
CA PHE A 632 2.39 2.28 3.43
C PHE A 632 1.68 3.25 4.38
N ARG A 633 0.64 2.77 5.07
CA ARG A 633 -0.19 3.58 5.97
C ARG A 633 0.66 4.23 7.05
N GLY A 634 0.35 5.47 7.39
CA GLY A 634 1.00 6.16 8.51
C GLY A 634 0.40 5.75 9.85
N SER A 635 1.20 5.84 10.91
CA SER A 635 0.66 6.02 12.25
C SER A 635 0.03 7.42 12.31
N SER A 636 -1.29 7.52 12.44
CA SER A 636 -1.95 8.82 12.66
C SER A 636 -1.27 9.52 13.85
N LYS A 637 -0.71 10.72 13.64
CA LYS A 637 -0.18 11.56 14.72
C LYS A 637 -1.29 12.08 15.62
#